data_AF-A0A379YEB6-F1
#
_entry.id   AF-A0A379YEB6-F1
#
_cell.length_a   1.000
_cell.length_b   1.000
_cell.length_c   1.000
_cell.angle_alpha   90.00
_cell.angle_beta   90.00
_cell.angle_gamma   90.00
#
_symmetry.space_group_name_H-M   'P 1'
#
loop_
_entity.id
_entity.type
_entity.pdbx_description
1 polymer ?
#
loop_
_entity_poly.entity_id
_entity_poly.type
_entity_poly.pdbx_seq_one_letter_code
_entity_poly.pdbx_strand_id
1 'polypeptide(L)'
;MTTDQTRQTFRDLYMPLRPEYRFLSPLYGVLWCNNELAEKYYRFLGADHPIGQVARALFYRTDLVEFDVSKEVKNPFTWFSPSTLARLVAFMSSQRFTDNDIASLYQHVRDETDFHAAIEQQHRLSVQIRRLCDSVLQQFEDTKAQIAAAEREALSLGAHVKAQEKALNQILQQAENAAKAQPSRIPPLRTAIAALKAGKKALGKSAAENKEAQLLALNAEIAELEARVNAAQQEAVHQAGLLPDWQNAQAAVEHARRQKDEATLRASMLAESFTESTVARLQTEGFSADFIALHLPFNKYHRYLPRRVQDYVGIHCADRDSLLAELHSLCRLLIAASRTAGHDREVFHLLNAALWLKCKGNFGKLTAYMQQLRELSGELFGETATGETHFPDRCHDYYDREVYGRYFPPLCITKTCRPAPDSDVSFSDCGESSLRNFINVLVKNQASAQLDAGILKRSGLAVDPRVIAFYEKNPRLETIRSQEVHNQWAEIASSLNARDSRIKYLTPGKDAYCELAAGGNNMQHMLQALLGEADIATICRRIASSSGIDIRCDLSEFHPERHDLEDFTNVVRLEFDGKYVFHWYFLKQHFRCASADLFNEEENYVRQALAMLNDEMKQGRLNRDQFRALLSFHLKEKPVAQVKMIFDSLGATLVGDEMTFLMLGKLNSVDSMFEYCMNVLAIPTLAHSAPVSATVAAIIQGISPHPVIFDQRKNLIARIREAGVTPLLTLANRWEKESLEKV
;
A
#
# COMPACT_ATOMS: atom_id res chain seq x y z
N MET A 1 -26.48 -17.36 5.49
CA MET A 1 -27.62 -16.58 6.00
C MET A 1 -28.60 -16.48 4.86
N THR A 2 -29.90 -16.59 5.11
CA THR A 2 -30.90 -16.27 4.08
C THR A 2 -30.98 -14.75 3.94
N THR A 3 -31.42 -14.26 2.79
CA THR A 3 -31.68 -12.82 2.56
C THR A 3 -32.58 -12.25 3.66
N ASP A 4 -33.57 -13.00 4.11
CA ASP A 4 -34.46 -12.63 5.23
C ASP A 4 -33.75 -12.37 6.57
N GLN A 5 -32.69 -13.12 6.90
CA GLN A 5 -31.92 -12.89 8.13
C GLN A 5 -31.13 -11.59 8.07
N THR A 6 -30.58 -11.26 6.90
CA THR A 6 -29.88 -9.99 6.67
C THR A 6 -30.86 -8.82 6.76
N ARG A 7 -32.07 -8.96 6.20
CA ARG A 7 -33.13 -7.95 6.32
C ARG A 7 -33.49 -7.69 7.78
N GLN A 8 -33.69 -8.75 8.56
CA GLN A 8 -34.01 -8.61 9.98
C GLN A 8 -32.88 -7.94 10.74
N THR A 9 -31.63 -8.28 10.44
CA THR A 9 -30.45 -7.64 11.05
C THR A 9 -30.42 -6.13 10.78
N PHE A 10 -30.71 -5.69 9.56
CA PHE A 10 -30.72 -4.27 9.23
C PHE A 10 -31.82 -3.53 10.00
N ARG A 11 -32.96 -4.17 10.18
CA ARG A 11 -34.03 -3.67 11.06
C ARG A 11 -33.55 -3.61 12.51
N ASP A 12 -32.91 -4.64 13.03
CA ASP A 12 -32.42 -4.68 14.42
C ASP A 12 -31.33 -3.63 14.71
N LEU A 13 -30.56 -3.22 13.70
CA LEU A 13 -29.59 -2.13 13.84
C LEU A 13 -30.23 -0.73 13.82
N TYR A 14 -31.45 -0.59 13.28
CA TYR A 14 -32.04 0.73 12.98
C TYR A 14 -33.36 1.01 13.73
N MET A 15 -34.31 0.08 13.66
CA MET A 15 -35.67 0.21 14.21
C MET A 15 -35.74 0.39 15.73
N PRO A 16 -34.85 -0.21 16.56
CA PRO A 16 -34.94 -0.04 18.01
C PRO A 16 -34.71 1.39 18.50
N LEU A 17 -34.08 2.27 17.70
CA LEU A 17 -33.83 3.66 18.05
C LEU A 17 -35.07 4.52 17.82
N ARG A 18 -35.31 5.48 18.73
CA ARG A 18 -36.35 6.50 18.53
C ARG A 18 -36.08 7.30 17.25
N PRO A 19 -37.13 7.80 16.57
CA PRO A 19 -36.99 8.50 15.30
C PRO A 19 -35.91 9.60 15.29
N GLU A 20 -35.84 10.40 16.35
CA GLU A 20 -34.88 11.48 16.52
C GLU A 20 -33.42 11.03 16.66
N TYR A 21 -33.16 9.79 17.10
CA TYR A 21 -31.80 9.25 17.35
C TYR A 21 -31.30 8.28 16.29
N ARG A 22 -32.07 8.04 15.22
CA ARG A 22 -31.71 7.04 14.19
C ARG A 22 -30.38 7.29 13.48
N PHE A 23 -29.89 8.53 13.47
CA PHE A 23 -28.56 8.86 12.94
C PHE A 23 -27.42 8.17 13.73
N LEU A 24 -27.67 7.74 14.97
CA LEU A 24 -26.73 6.95 15.78
C LEU A 24 -26.66 5.48 15.35
N SER A 25 -27.54 5.02 14.46
CA SER A 25 -27.60 3.62 14.03
C SER A 25 -26.29 3.16 13.38
N PRO A 26 -25.73 2.00 13.79
CA PRO A 26 -24.59 1.37 13.11
C PRO A 26 -24.84 1.05 11.64
N LEU A 27 -26.12 0.99 11.21
CA LEU A 27 -26.46 0.81 9.79
C LEU A 27 -25.86 1.92 8.92
N TYR A 28 -25.77 3.16 9.42
CA TYR A 28 -25.08 4.23 8.70
C TYR A 28 -23.58 3.94 8.55
N GLY A 29 -22.93 3.37 9.57
CA GLY A 29 -21.53 2.93 9.49
C GLY A 29 -21.31 1.88 8.40
N VAL A 30 -22.23 0.90 8.30
CA VAL A 30 -22.23 -0.10 7.22
C VAL A 30 -22.32 0.59 5.86
N LEU A 31 -23.23 1.54 5.68
CA LEU A 31 -23.36 2.28 4.42
C LEU A 31 -22.10 3.09 4.11
N TRP A 32 -21.59 3.86 5.08
CA TRP A 32 -20.47 4.79 4.94
C TRP A 32 -19.13 4.13 4.62
N CYS A 33 -18.92 2.89 5.04
CA CYS A 33 -17.76 2.12 4.62
C CYS A 33 -17.94 1.50 3.24
N ASN A 34 -19.14 0.98 2.92
CA ASN A 34 -19.39 0.31 1.65
C ASN A 34 -19.56 1.27 0.44
N ASN A 35 -19.66 2.57 0.70
CA ASN A 35 -19.71 3.64 -0.31
C ASN A 35 -18.48 4.57 -0.28
N GLU A 36 -17.44 4.21 0.47
CA GLU A 36 -16.19 4.97 0.63
C GLU A 36 -16.37 6.39 1.19
N LEU A 37 -17.52 6.75 1.77
CA LEU A 37 -17.70 8.09 2.35
C LEU A 37 -16.66 8.38 3.42
N ALA A 38 -16.49 7.47 4.40
CA ALA A 38 -15.51 7.64 5.46
C ALA A 38 -14.08 7.83 4.92
N GLU A 39 -13.73 7.10 3.86
CA GLU A 39 -12.45 7.22 3.19
C GLU A 39 -12.27 8.55 2.47
N LYS A 40 -13.30 9.00 1.75
CA LYS A 40 -13.28 10.31 1.09
C LYS A 40 -13.17 11.44 2.12
N TYR A 41 -13.80 11.29 3.30
CA TYR A 41 -13.72 12.25 4.40
C TYR A 41 -12.28 12.33 4.91
N TYR A 42 -11.63 11.19 5.08
CA TYR A 42 -10.21 11.09 5.44
C TYR A 42 -9.29 11.71 4.38
N ARG A 43 -9.49 11.37 3.10
CA ARG A 43 -8.61 11.79 1.99
C ARG A 43 -8.72 13.27 1.68
N PHE A 44 -9.93 13.81 1.68
CA PHE A 44 -10.24 15.07 1.00
C PHE A 44 -10.54 16.23 1.96
N LEU A 45 -10.92 15.96 3.21
CA LEU A 45 -10.98 17.04 4.19
C LEU A 45 -9.59 17.36 4.71
N GLY A 46 -9.22 18.64 4.77
CA GLY A 46 -7.93 19.07 5.32
C GLY A 46 -7.74 18.67 6.79
N ALA A 47 -6.48 18.63 7.23
CA ALA A 47 -6.13 18.34 8.63
C ALA A 47 -6.64 19.41 9.62
N ASP A 48 -7.01 20.60 9.13
CA ASP A 48 -7.56 21.67 9.94
C ASP A 48 -9.10 21.61 10.06
N HIS A 49 -9.76 20.74 9.29
CA HIS A 49 -11.22 20.59 9.35
C HIS A 49 -11.62 19.66 10.51
N PRO A 50 -12.60 20.00 11.37
CA PRO A 50 -12.98 19.17 12.52
C PRO A 50 -13.31 17.71 12.15
N ILE A 51 -14.12 17.52 11.11
CA ILE A 51 -14.41 16.17 10.58
C ILE A 51 -13.16 15.49 9.96
N GLY A 52 -12.28 16.25 9.31
CA GLY A 52 -11.03 15.71 8.76
C GLY A 52 -10.05 15.27 9.86
N GLN A 53 -10.05 15.94 11.01
CA GLN A 53 -9.31 15.53 12.19
C GLN A 53 -9.89 14.26 12.79
N VAL A 54 -11.21 14.18 12.98
CA VAL A 54 -11.88 12.96 13.47
C VAL A 54 -11.59 11.78 12.53
N ALA A 55 -11.73 11.97 11.21
CA ALA A 55 -11.45 10.92 10.25
C ALA A 55 -9.99 10.42 10.36
N ARG A 56 -9.01 11.32 10.48
CA ARG A 56 -7.60 10.93 10.65
C ARG A 56 -7.29 10.32 12.01
N ALA A 57 -8.06 10.66 13.04
CA ALA A 57 -7.93 10.07 14.36
C ALA A 57 -8.60 8.69 14.46
N LEU A 58 -9.53 8.33 13.58
CA LEU A 58 -10.22 7.03 13.60
C LEU A 58 -9.64 6.05 12.59
N PHE A 59 -9.20 6.55 11.43
CA PHE A 59 -8.77 5.76 10.30
C PHE A 59 -7.33 6.06 9.94
N TYR A 60 -6.72 5.13 9.22
CA TYR A 60 -5.46 5.37 8.51
C TYR A 60 -5.59 4.83 7.10
N ARG A 61 -4.70 5.31 6.22
CA ARG A 61 -4.55 4.79 4.87
C ARG A 61 -3.09 4.52 4.62
N THR A 62 -2.73 3.31 4.22
CA THR A 62 -1.36 3.04 3.77
C THR A 62 -1.12 3.67 2.41
N ASP A 63 0.16 3.96 2.10
CA ASP A 63 0.59 4.36 0.75
C ASP A 63 0.24 3.28 -0.31
N LEU A 64 -0.16 2.08 0.13
CA LEU A 64 -0.44 0.88 -0.66
C LEU A 64 -1.94 0.53 -0.80
N VAL A 65 -2.83 1.52 -0.63
CA VAL A 65 -4.28 1.50 -0.98
C VAL A 65 -5.27 1.09 0.14
N GLU A 66 -4.84 0.48 1.25
CA GLU A 66 -5.78 0.00 2.29
C GLU A 66 -6.32 1.15 3.17
N PHE A 67 -7.63 1.38 3.17
CA PHE A 67 -8.34 2.22 4.14
C PHE A 67 -8.94 1.35 5.25
N ASP A 68 -8.45 1.53 6.47
CA ASP A 68 -8.81 0.71 7.62
C ASP A 68 -8.77 1.56 8.92
N VAL A 69 -9.18 0.98 10.05
CA VAL A 69 -9.10 1.63 11.37
C VAL A 69 -7.64 1.83 11.76
N SER A 70 -7.30 3.01 12.29
CA SER A 70 -5.90 3.42 12.55
C SER A 70 -5.04 2.31 13.15
N LYS A 71 -4.06 1.72 12.44
CA LYS A 71 -3.15 0.71 13.02
C LYS A 71 -2.02 1.30 13.89
N GLU A 72 -1.93 2.63 13.97
CA GLU A 72 -0.92 3.30 14.80
C GLU A 72 -1.10 2.93 16.26
N VAL A 73 -0.12 2.20 16.81
CA VAL A 73 -0.04 1.76 18.21
C VAL A 73 -0.38 2.85 19.25
N LYS A 74 -0.20 4.12 18.89
CA LYS A 74 -0.40 5.29 19.76
C LYS A 74 -1.82 5.84 19.74
N ASN A 75 -2.58 5.51 18.71
CA ASN A 75 -3.98 5.86 18.66
C ASN A 75 -4.68 5.18 19.86
N PRO A 76 -5.77 5.69 20.43
CA PRO A 76 -6.53 5.00 21.48
C PRO A 76 -7.78 4.29 20.92
N PHE A 77 -8.12 4.49 19.64
CA PHE A 77 -9.30 3.89 19.01
C PHE A 77 -9.21 2.37 18.73
N THR A 78 -8.07 1.79 18.33
CA THR A 78 -7.93 0.31 18.15
C THR A 78 -8.15 -0.50 19.42
N TRP A 79 -8.10 0.13 20.60
CA TRP A 79 -8.19 -0.48 21.91
C TRP A 79 -9.62 -0.38 22.46
N PHE A 80 -10.47 0.47 21.87
CA PHE A 80 -11.86 0.65 22.32
C PHE A 80 -12.68 -0.62 22.10
N SER A 81 -13.21 -1.21 23.15
CA SER A 81 -14.15 -2.30 23.00
C SER A 81 -15.49 -1.78 22.41
N PRO A 82 -16.36 -2.67 21.90
CA PRO A 82 -17.73 -2.28 21.58
C PRO A 82 -18.45 -1.60 22.76
N SER A 83 -18.17 -2.00 24.01
CA SER A 83 -18.72 -1.35 25.21
C SER A 83 -18.17 0.07 25.41
N THR A 84 -16.88 0.30 25.22
CA THR A 84 -16.30 1.66 25.25
C THR A 84 -17.00 2.58 24.25
N LEU A 85 -17.19 2.09 23.02
CA LEU A 85 -17.83 2.85 21.94
C LEU A 85 -19.30 3.12 22.24
N ALA A 86 -20.03 2.14 22.80
CA ALA A 86 -21.43 2.32 23.18
C ALA A 86 -21.56 3.40 24.26
N ARG A 87 -20.66 3.41 25.24
CA ARG A 87 -20.60 4.45 26.28
C ARG A 87 -20.30 5.83 25.71
N LEU A 88 -19.33 5.93 24.80
CA LEU A 88 -18.98 7.19 24.16
C LEU A 88 -20.16 7.74 23.34
N VAL A 89 -20.86 6.88 22.60
CA VAL A 89 -22.06 7.31 21.84
C VAL A 89 -23.20 7.71 22.76
N ALA A 90 -23.51 6.93 23.82
CA ALA A 90 -24.52 7.28 24.82
C ALA A 90 -24.23 8.64 25.49
N PHE A 91 -22.96 8.91 25.78
CA PHE A 91 -22.56 10.18 26.34
C PHE A 91 -22.76 11.33 25.33
N MET A 92 -22.24 11.17 24.12
CA MET A 92 -22.30 12.21 23.08
C MET A 92 -23.73 12.47 22.57
N SER A 93 -24.66 11.52 22.71
CA SER A 93 -26.06 11.70 22.34
C SER A 93 -26.84 12.61 23.29
N SER A 94 -26.27 12.94 24.46
CA SER A 94 -26.90 13.86 25.42
C SER A 94 -26.93 15.29 24.86
N GLN A 95 -28.10 15.94 24.93
CA GLN A 95 -28.28 17.30 24.37
C GLN A 95 -27.37 18.36 25.00
N ARG A 96 -26.95 18.14 26.25
CA ARG A 96 -26.04 19.03 26.98
C ARG A 96 -25.14 18.18 27.86
N PHE A 97 -23.87 18.57 27.91
CA PHE A 97 -22.90 18.01 28.83
C PHE A 97 -21.89 19.10 29.19
N THR A 98 -21.47 19.14 30.44
CA THR A 98 -20.53 20.09 31.01
C THR A 98 -19.10 19.60 30.86
N ASP A 99 -18.10 20.45 31.10
CA ASP A 99 -16.70 20.00 31.14
C ASP A 99 -16.46 18.92 32.21
N ASN A 100 -17.25 18.93 33.29
CA ASN A 100 -17.23 17.88 34.31
C ASN A 100 -17.76 16.55 33.77
N ASP A 101 -18.78 16.59 32.92
CA ASP A 101 -19.31 15.39 32.27
C ASP A 101 -18.26 14.81 31.31
N ILE A 102 -17.51 15.66 30.60
CA ILE A 102 -16.41 15.24 29.71
C ILE A 102 -15.28 14.58 30.51
N ALA A 103 -14.89 15.21 31.63
CA ALA A 103 -13.89 14.66 32.53
C ALA A 103 -14.36 13.31 33.12
N SER A 104 -15.65 13.19 33.45
CA SER A 104 -16.27 11.95 33.92
C SER A 104 -16.26 10.86 32.85
N LEU A 105 -16.60 11.17 31.58
CA LEU A 105 -16.50 10.21 30.47
C LEU A 105 -15.06 9.72 30.30
N TYR A 106 -14.10 10.64 30.26
CA TYR A 106 -12.69 10.29 30.16
C TYR A 106 -12.27 9.36 31.30
N GLN A 107 -12.65 9.68 32.53
CA GLN A 107 -12.34 8.85 33.70
C GLN A 107 -12.98 7.46 33.59
N HIS A 108 -14.24 7.37 33.17
CA HIS A 108 -14.92 6.08 32.98
C HIS A 108 -14.31 5.23 31.86
N VAL A 109 -13.97 5.82 30.71
CA VAL A 109 -13.31 5.11 29.61
C VAL A 109 -11.92 4.66 30.03
N ARG A 110 -11.19 5.53 30.74
CA ARG A 110 -9.88 5.23 31.28
C ARG A 110 -9.94 4.03 32.22
N ASP A 111 -10.91 3.99 33.13
CA ASP A 111 -11.03 2.97 34.17
C ASP A 111 -11.64 1.65 33.67
N GLU A 112 -12.07 1.57 32.40
CA GLU A 112 -12.62 0.33 31.82
C GLU A 112 -11.56 -0.78 31.79
N THR A 113 -11.91 -1.96 32.31
CA THR A 113 -10.97 -3.07 32.49
C THR A 113 -10.36 -3.55 31.17
N ASP A 114 -11.19 -3.72 30.14
CA ASP A 114 -10.75 -4.19 28.81
C ASP A 114 -9.78 -3.20 28.15
N PHE A 115 -10.10 -1.90 28.27
CA PHE A 115 -9.24 -0.84 27.74
C PHE A 115 -7.90 -0.78 28.50
N HIS A 116 -7.92 -0.88 29.83
CA HIS A 116 -6.71 -0.92 30.63
C HIS A 116 -5.83 -2.13 30.33
N ALA A 117 -6.43 -3.32 30.15
CA ALA A 117 -5.70 -4.52 29.76
C ALA A 117 -5.00 -4.34 28.41
N ALA A 118 -5.68 -3.72 27.44
CA ALA A 118 -5.11 -3.42 26.12
C ALA A 118 -3.96 -2.39 26.18
N ILE A 119 -4.10 -1.31 26.96
CA ILE A 119 -3.02 -0.33 27.20
C ILE A 119 -1.82 -1.01 27.85
N GLU A 120 -2.04 -1.83 28.88
CA GLU A 120 -0.98 -2.49 29.62
C GLU A 120 -0.21 -3.49 28.73
N GLN A 121 -0.94 -4.26 27.92
CA GLN A 121 -0.33 -5.14 26.92
C GLN A 121 0.52 -4.34 25.92
N GLN A 122 0.01 -3.21 25.42
CA GLN A 122 0.72 -2.37 24.47
C GLN A 122 1.94 -1.68 25.09
N HIS A 123 1.84 -1.28 26.36
CA HIS A 123 2.94 -0.70 27.09
C HIS A 123 4.06 -1.73 27.29
N ARG A 124 3.72 -2.98 27.67
CA ARG A 124 4.69 -4.08 27.77
C ARG A 124 5.39 -4.35 26.44
N LEU A 125 4.63 -4.39 25.34
CA LEU A 125 5.18 -4.51 24.00
C LEU A 125 6.12 -3.34 23.67
N SER A 126 5.72 -2.10 23.99
CA SER A 126 6.55 -0.90 23.80
C SER A 126 7.87 -0.96 24.57
N VAL A 127 7.83 -1.47 25.82
CA VAL A 127 9.02 -1.68 26.66
C VAL A 127 9.94 -2.73 26.04
N GLN A 128 9.39 -3.86 25.56
CA GLN A 128 10.17 -4.90 24.89
C GLN A 128 10.79 -4.41 23.58
N ILE A 129 10.03 -3.69 22.75
CA ILE A 129 10.54 -3.10 21.50
C ILE A 129 11.64 -2.08 21.80
N ARG A 130 11.46 -1.23 22.82
CA ARG A 130 12.48 -0.27 23.21
C ARG A 130 13.76 -0.95 23.67
N ARG A 131 13.64 -1.97 24.53
CA ARG A 131 14.78 -2.79 24.97
C ARG A 131 15.50 -3.44 23.78
N LEU A 132 14.76 -3.99 22.82
CA LEU A 132 15.33 -4.55 21.59
C LEU A 132 16.09 -3.48 20.79
N CYS A 133 15.49 -2.30 20.61
CA CYS A 133 16.09 -1.19 19.89
C CYS A 133 17.36 -0.65 20.56
N ASP A 134 17.37 -0.58 21.89
CA ASP A 134 18.56 -0.17 22.66
C ASP A 134 19.71 -1.16 22.46
N SER A 135 19.43 -2.47 22.51
CA SER A 135 20.42 -3.51 22.24
C SER A 135 20.96 -3.48 20.81
N VAL A 136 20.09 -3.18 19.83
CA VAL A 136 20.47 -2.96 18.44
C VAL A 136 21.40 -1.76 18.28
N LEU A 137 21.08 -0.63 18.92
CA LEU A 137 21.92 0.57 18.89
C LEU A 137 23.27 0.33 19.54
N GLN A 138 23.30 -0.42 20.64
CA GLN A 138 24.54 -0.80 21.28
C GLN A 138 25.39 -1.67 20.35
N GLN A 139 24.82 -2.70 19.72
CA GLN A 139 25.53 -3.53 18.76
C GLN A 139 26.03 -2.74 17.55
N PHE A 140 25.27 -1.73 17.11
CA PHE A 140 25.68 -0.83 16.04
C PHE A 140 26.91 -0.02 16.40
N GLU A 141 26.95 0.60 17.59
CA GLU A 141 28.11 1.36 18.03
C GLU A 141 29.34 0.46 18.28
N ASP A 142 29.13 -0.74 18.84
CA ASP A 142 30.20 -1.74 19.02
C ASP A 142 30.81 -2.12 17.66
N THR A 143 29.97 -2.44 16.66
CA THR A 143 30.41 -2.83 15.31
C THR A 143 31.08 -1.66 14.58
N LYS A 144 30.53 -0.45 14.71
CA LYS A 144 31.09 0.78 14.13
C LYS A 144 32.49 1.07 14.68
N ALA A 145 32.70 0.88 15.99
CA ALA A 145 34.02 1.04 16.59
C ALA A 145 35.02 0.00 16.06
N GLN A 146 34.60 -1.26 15.89
CA GLN A 146 35.43 -2.33 15.33
C GLN A 146 35.79 -2.07 13.86
N ILE A 147 34.84 -1.63 13.04
CA ILE A 147 35.09 -1.21 11.65
C ILE A 147 36.10 -0.06 11.61
N ALA A 148 35.89 0.99 12.42
CA ALA A 148 36.82 2.12 12.46
C ALA A 148 38.24 1.72 12.92
N ALA A 149 38.36 0.75 13.83
CA ALA A 149 39.65 0.21 14.23
C ALA A 149 40.34 -0.55 13.08
N ALA A 150 39.61 -1.41 12.38
CA ALA A 150 40.12 -2.14 11.22
C ALA A 150 40.50 -1.21 10.05
N GLU A 151 39.73 -0.15 9.82
CA GLU A 151 40.05 0.87 8.80
C GLU A 151 41.31 1.68 9.17
N ARG A 152 41.48 2.04 10.44
CA ARG A 152 42.72 2.70 10.91
C ARG A 152 43.94 1.78 10.77
N GLU A 153 43.77 0.51 11.09
CA GLU A 153 44.79 -0.51 10.88
C GLU A 153 45.17 -0.62 9.40
N ALA A 154 44.17 -0.72 8.50
CA ALA A 154 44.39 -0.76 7.05
C ALA A 154 45.06 0.52 6.53
N LEU A 155 44.73 1.70 7.08
CA LEU A 155 45.38 2.96 6.74
C LEU A 155 46.86 2.96 7.14
N SER A 156 47.15 2.53 8.37
CA SER A 156 48.52 2.40 8.90
C SER A 156 49.35 1.41 8.09
N LEU A 157 48.78 0.24 7.80
CA LEU A 157 49.40 -0.77 6.92
C LEU A 157 49.56 -0.24 5.50
N GLY A 158 48.66 0.59 5.01
CA GLY A 158 48.81 1.30 3.73
C GLY A 158 50.02 2.25 3.70
N ALA A 159 50.30 2.94 4.81
CA ALA A 159 51.52 3.73 4.95
C ALA A 159 52.78 2.84 5.02
N HIS A 160 52.70 1.70 5.71
CA HIS A 160 53.78 0.71 5.75
C HIS A 160 54.07 0.12 4.37
N VAL A 161 53.05 -0.27 3.61
CA VAL A 161 53.18 -0.73 2.22
C VAL A 161 53.90 0.32 1.37
N LYS A 162 53.51 1.60 1.46
CA LYS A 162 54.20 2.69 0.73
C LYS A 162 55.67 2.83 1.12
N ALA A 163 56.00 2.64 2.40
CA ALA A 163 57.38 2.68 2.87
C ALA A 163 58.21 1.50 2.32
N GLN A 164 57.64 0.29 2.33
CA GLN A 164 58.28 -0.89 1.74
C GLN A 164 58.43 -0.77 0.22
N GLU A 165 57.40 -0.26 -0.47
CA GLU A 165 57.46 0.02 -1.92
C GLU A 165 58.53 1.07 -2.24
N LYS A 166 58.72 2.08 -1.39
CA LYS A 166 59.82 3.04 -1.54
C LYS A 166 61.19 2.39 -1.39
N ALA A 167 61.37 1.48 -0.43
CA ALA A 167 62.62 0.73 -0.25
C ALA A 167 62.90 -0.19 -1.45
N LEU A 168 61.88 -0.92 -1.92
CA LEU A 168 61.98 -1.75 -3.14
C LEU A 168 62.35 -0.90 -4.36
N ASN A 169 61.71 0.26 -4.53
CA ASN A 169 62.03 1.19 -5.62
C ASN A 169 63.45 1.77 -5.52
N GLN A 170 64.00 1.95 -4.31
CA GLN A 170 65.39 2.37 -4.13
C GLN A 170 66.37 1.28 -4.58
N ILE A 171 66.10 0.01 -4.27
CA ILE A 171 66.91 -1.13 -4.75
C ILE A 171 66.84 -1.23 -6.27
N LEU A 172 65.64 -1.12 -6.85
CA LEU A 172 65.44 -1.08 -8.30
C LEU A 172 66.20 0.08 -8.95
N GLN A 173 66.18 1.27 -8.34
CA GLN A 173 66.88 2.45 -8.84
C GLN A 173 68.41 2.29 -8.73
N GLN A 174 68.91 1.67 -7.66
CA GLN A 174 70.33 1.33 -7.49
C GLN A 174 70.78 0.33 -8.56
N ALA A 175 70.00 -0.73 -8.80
CA ALA A 175 70.26 -1.70 -9.86
C ALA A 175 70.25 -1.05 -11.26
N GLU A 176 69.26 -0.21 -11.54
CA GLU A 176 69.17 0.56 -12.80
C GLU A 176 70.38 1.49 -12.99
N ASN A 177 70.89 2.10 -11.91
CA ASN A 177 72.06 2.97 -11.95
C ASN A 177 73.38 2.19 -12.12
N ALA A 178 73.52 1.03 -11.47
CA ALA A 178 74.68 0.15 -11.62
C ALA A 178 74.75 -0.48 -13.02
N ALA A 179 73.60 -0.79 -13.62
CA ALA A 179 73.48 -1.34 -14.97
C ALA A 179 73.78 -0.31 -16.10
N LYS A 180 74.00 0.98 -15.79
CA LYS A 180 74.35 2.03 -16.79
C LYS A 180 75.67 1.79 -17.53
N ALA A 181 76.42 0.75 -17.19
CA ALA A 181 77.56 0.27 -17.99
C ALA A 181 77.12 -0.47 -19.29
N GLN A 182 75.83 -0.74 -19.49
CA GLN A 182 75.22 -1.25 -20.73
C GLN A 182 74.02 -0.39 -21.18
N PRO A 183 73.64 -0.39 -22.48
CA PRO A 183 72.51 0.40 -22.97
C PRO A 183 71.20 -0.06 -22.31
N SER A 184 70.66 0.75 -21.39
CA SER A 184 69.51 0.37 -20.56
C SER A 184 68.20 0.39 -21.36
N ARG A 185 67.50 -0.75 -21.37
CA ARG A 185 66.23 -0.93 -22.09
C ARG A 185 64.99 -0.37 -21.35
N ILE A 186 65.16 0.05 -20.09
CA ILE A 186 64.06 0.42 -19.17
C ILE A 186 63.48 1.83 -19.41
N PRO A 187 64.29 2.91 -19.61
CA PRO A 187 63.76 4.25 -19.86
C PRO A 187 62.79 4.37 -21.04
N PRO A 188 63.07 3.81 -22.24
CA PRO A 188 62.14 3.91 -23.37
C PRO A 188 60.82 3.15 -23.14
N LEU A 189 60.84 2.05 -22.40
CA LEU A 189 59.63 1.31 -22.02
C LEU A 189 58.74 2.12 -21.05
N ARG A 190 59.33 2.81 -20.07
CA ARG A 190 58.59 3.71 -19.16
C ARG A 190 57.93 4.87 -19.90
N THR A 191 58.62 5.45 -20.89
CA THR A 191 58.07 6.52 -21.74
C THR A 191 56.87 6.02 -22.56
N ALA A 192 56.95 4.80 -23.12
CA ALA A 192 55.84 4.19 -23.86
C ALA A 192 54.61 3.96 -22.96
N ILE A 193 54.80 3.43 -21.75
CA ILE A 193 53.71 3.24 -20.77
C ILE A 193 53.07 4.58 -20.38
N ALA A 194 53.87 5.63 -20.16
CA ALA A 194 53.37 6.96 -19.81
C ALA A 194 52.52 7.56 -20.94
N ALA A 195 52.94 7.40 -22.20
CA ALA A 195 52.17 7.81 -23.37
C ALA A 195 50.83 7.07 -23.48
N LEU A 196 50.82 5.75 -23.26
CA LEU A 196 49.60 4.94 -23.28
C LEU A 196 48.64 5.29 -22.13
N LYS A 197 49.16 5.54 -20.91
CA LYS A 197 48.34 5.98 -19.76
C LYS A 197 47.72 7.36 -19.99
N ALA A 198 48.45 8.28 -20.64
CA ALA A 198 47.91 9.57 -21.06
C ALA A 198 46.81 9.41 -22.12
N GLY A 199 47.01 8.53 -23.11
CA GLY A 199 46.01 8.15 -24.10
C GLY A 199 44.74 7.57 -23.48
N LYS A 200 44.88 6.63 -22.53
CA LYS A 200 43.76 6.07 -21.75
C LYS A 200 42.96 7.14 -21.00
N LYS A 201 43.63 8.11 -20.38
CA LYS A 201 42.98 9.23 -19.66
C LYS A 201 42.22 10.16 -20.61
N ALA A 202 42.74 10.40 -21.80
CA ALA A 202 42.05 11.17 -22.85
C ALA A 202 40.81 10.41 -23.38
N LEU A 203 40.95 9.11 -23.66
CA LEU A 203 39.87 8.26 -24.15
C LEU A 203 38.73 8.12 -23.13
N GLY A 204 39.06 8.00 -21.84
CA GLY A 204 38.11 7.95 -20.72
C GLY A 204 37.21 9.19 -20.61
N LYS A 205 37.66 10.34 -21.12
CA LYS A 205 36.89 11.60 -21.17
C LYS A 205 36.12 11.80 -22.48
N SER A 206 36.29 10.93 -23.47
CA SER A 206 35.61 11.01 -24.77
C SER A 206 34.28 10.25 -24.78
N ALA A 207 33.39 10.62 -25.71
CA ALA A 207 32.12 9.96 -26.01
C ALA A 207 32.21 9.04 -27.25
N ALA A 208 33.35 8.35 -27.43
CA ALA A 208 33.58 7.48 -28.60
C ALA A 208 32.74 6.19 -28.54
N GLU A 209 32.21 5.76 -29.70
CA GLU A 209 31.69 4.40 -29.89
C GLU A 209 32.82 3.36 -29.71
N ASN A 210 32.53 2.20 -29.12
CA ASN A 210 33.50 1.14 -28.77
C ASN A 210 34.58 1.49 -27.72
N LYS A 211 34.32 2.51 -26.88
CA LYS A 211 35.19 2.94 -25.77
C LYS A 211 35.65 1.80 -24.86
N GLU A 212 34.76 0.86 -24.53
CA GLU A 212 35.08 -0.27 -23.64
C GLU A 212 36.12 -1.22 -24.25
N ALA A 213 35.98 -1.56 -25.53
CA ALA A 213 36.92 -2.42 -26.26
C ALA A 213 38.30 -1.76 -26.41
N GLN A 214 38.33 -0.45 -26.69
CA GLN A 214 39.58 0.32 -26.82
C GLN A 214 40.29 0.50 -25.47
N LEU A 215 39.54 0.67 -24.37
CA LEU A 215 40.10 0.70 -23.02
C LEU A 215 40.68 -0.66 -22.62
N LEU A 216 40.03 -1.76 -23.01
CA LEU A 216 40.52 -3.13 -22.81
C LEU A 216 41.83 -3.37 -23.58
N ALA A 217 41.92 -2.96 -24.84
CA ALA A 217 43.13 -3.08 -25.65
C ALA A 217 44.31 -2.27 -25.06
N LEU A 218 44.07 -1.01 -24.67
CA LEU A 218 45.07 -0.17 -24.01
C LEU A 218 45.53 -0.77 -22.67
N ASN A 219 44.62 -1.39 -21.90
CA ASN A 219 44.99 -2.07 -20.66
C ASN A 219 45.88 -3.28 -20.91
N ALA A 220 45.59 -4.07 -21.95
CA ALA A 220 46.41 -5.22 -22.32
C ALA A 220 47.82 -4.79 -22.76
N GLU A 221 47.94 -3.73 -23.57
CA GLU A 221 49.23 -3.20 -24.04
C GLU A 221 50.06 -2.57 -22.92
N ILE A 222 49.42 -1.85 -22.00
CA ILE A 222 50.07 -1.35 -20.78
C ILE A 222 50.58 -2.52 -19.93
N ALA A 223 49.78 -3.58 -19.74
CA ALA A 223 50.17 -4.75 -18.95
C ALA A 223 51.36 -5.49 -19.57
N GLU A 224 51.40 -5.65 -20.89
CA GLU A 224 52.53 -6.27 -21.60
C GLU A 224 53.82 -5.45 -21.44
N LEU A 225 53.75 -4.12 -21.60
CA LEU A 225 54.90 -3.25 -21.40
C LEU A 225 55.37 -3.22 -19.93
N GLU A 226 54.45 -3.25 -18.97
CA GLU A 226 54.77 -3.37 -17.54
C GLU A 226 55.47 -4.71 -17.24
N ALA A 227 55.06 -5.82 -17.87
CA ALA A 227 55.75 -7.10 -17.76
C ALA A 227 57.17 -7.05 -18.32
N ARG A 228 57.38 -6.38 -19.47
CA ARG A 228 58.70 -6.18 -20.07
C ARG A 228 59.61 -5.30 -19.21
N VAL A 229 59.06 -4.27 -18.56
CA VAL A 229 59.80 -3.45 -17.59
C VAL A 229 60.23 -4.28 -16.38
N ASN A 230 59.32 -5.08 -15.81
CA ASN A 230 59.63 -5.95 -14.67
C ASN A 230 60.74 -6.96 -14.99
N ALA A 231 60.69 -7.59 -16.17
CA ALA A 231 61.73 -8.52 -16.61
C ALA A 231 63.10 -7.84 -16.75
N ALA A 232 63.14 -6.66 -17.38
CA ALA A 232 64.38 -5.88 -17.53
C ALA A 232 64.93 -5.39 -16.18
N GLN A 233 64.05 -5.08 -15.21
CA GLN A 233 64.43 -4.70 -13.85
C GLN A 233 65.01 -5.88 -13.05
N GLN A 234 64.42 -7.08 -13.16
CA GLN A 234 64.98 -8.29 -12.56
C GLN A 234 66.39 -8.61 -13.08
N GLU A 235 66.60 -8.45 -14.39
CA GLU A 235 67.91 -8.66 -15.00
C GLU A 235 68.94 -7.63 -14.53
N ALA A 236 68.56 -6.35 -14.41
CA ALA A 236 69.42 -5.31 -13.85
C ALA A 236 69.77 -5.57 -12.37
N VAL A 237 68.82 -6.06 -11.57
CA VAL A 237 69.02 -6.46 -10.17
C VAL A 237 70.00 -7.63 -10.07
N HIS A 238 69.88 -8.63 -10.95
CA HIS A 238 70.79 -9.77 -11.01
C HIS A 238 72.22 -9.35 -11.37
N GLN A 239 72.38 -8.49 -12.38
CA GLN A 239 73.69 -7.97 -12.81
C GLN A 239 74.37 -7.10 -11.74
N ALA A 240 73.59 -6.38 -10.93
CA ALA A 240 74.09 -5.54 -9.83
C ALA A 240 74.42 -6.32 -8.55
N GLY A 241 74.16 -7.64 -8.49
CA GLY A 241 74.36 -8.46 -7.28
C GLY A 241 73.34 -8.18 -6.16
N LEU A 242 72.24 -7.49 -6.45
CA LEU A 242 71.21 -7.06 -5.49
C LEU A 242 70.01 -8.03 -5.42
N LEU A 243 70.11 -9.21 -6.06
CA LEU A 243 69.01 -10.16 -6.15
C LEU A 243 68.45 -10.61 -4.79
N PRO A 244 69.28 -10.97 -3.78
CA PRO A 244 68.77 -11.34 -2.46
C PRO A 244 68.04 -10.18 -1.76
N ASP A 245 68.57 -8.96 -1.86
CA ASP A 245 67.98 -7.77 -1.25
C ASP A 245 66.64 -7.39 -1.90
N TRP A 246 66.56 -7.51 -3.23
CA TRP A 246 65.32 -7.30 -3.98
C TRP A 246 64.26 -8.35 -3.65
N GLN A 247 64.61 -9.64 -3.59
CA GLN A 247 63.68 -10.71 -3.22
C GLN A 247 63.13 -10.51 -1.79
N ASN A 248 64.00 -10.14 -0.84
CA ASN A 248 63.59 -9.84 0.53
C ASN A 248 62.65 -8.62 0.60
N ALA A 249 62.98 -7.54 -0.12
CA ALA A 249 62.14 -6.34 -0.17
C ALA A 249 60.79 -6.61 -0.86
N GLN A 250 60.77 -7.42 -1.92
CA GLN A 250 59.53 -7.81 -2.59
C GLN A 250 58.64 -8.66 -1.67
N ALA A 251 59.22 -9.66 -0.99
CA ALA A 251 58.49 -10.47 -0.02
C ALA A 251 57.91 -9.61 1.12
N ALA A 252 58.65 -8.60 1.59
CA ALA A 252 58.16 -7.65 2.59
C ALA A 252 56.99 -6.78 2.08
N VAL A 253 57.02 -6.32 0.82
CA VAL A 253 55.90 -5.60 0.19
C VAL A 253 54.66 -6.50 0.07
N GLU A 254 54.83 -7.74 -0.41
CA GLU A 254 53.73 -8.69 -0.55
C GLU A 254 53.11 -9.05 0.79
N HIS A 255 53.92 -9.29 1.82
CA HIS A 255 53.45 -9.53 3.18
C HIS A 255 52.67 -8.33 3.73
N ALA A 256 53.20 -7.12 3.60
CA ALA A 256 52.52 -5.89 4.05
C ALA A 256 51.20 -5.65 3.31
N ARG A 257 51.13 -5.97 2.01
CA ARG A 257 49.89 -5.89 1.21
C ARG A 257 48.85 -6.89 1.71
N ARG A 258 49.24 -8.15 1.94
CA ARG A 258 48.33 -9.17 2.50
C ARG A 258 47.75 -8.72 3.84
N GLN A 259 48.58 -8.21 4.75
CA GLN A 259 48.11 -7.71 6.05
C GLN A 259 47.10 -6.56 5.90
N LYS A 260 47.36 -5.63 4.98
CA LYS A 260 46.45 -4.50 4.69
C LYS A 260 45.12 -4.98 4.09
N ASP A 261 45.18 -5.92 3.15
CA ASP A 261 44.01 -6.48 2.50
C ASP A 261 43.16 -7.30 3.48
N GLU A 262 43.80 -8.07 4.38
CA GLU A 262 43.14 -8.75 5.51
C GLU A 262 42.44 -7.75 6.44
N ALA A 263 43.09 -6.63 6.81
CA ALA A 263 42.47 -5.59 7.63
C ALA A 263 41.27 -4.95 6.94
N THR A 264 41.35 -4.73 5.62
CA THR A 264 40.25 -4.20 4.80
C THR A 264 39.09 -5.20 4.72
N LEU A 265 39.40 -6.49 4.51
CA LEU A 265 38.40 -7.55 4.46
C LEU A 265 37.67 -7.71 5.81
N ARG A 266 38.40 -7.63 6.93
CA ARG A 266 37.79 -7.65 8.28
C ARG A 266 36.73 -6.56 8.45
N ALA A 267 37.01 -5.33 8.00
CA ALA A 267 36.03 -4.25 8.07
C ALA A 267 34.75 -4.56 7.26
N SER A 268 34.88 -5.15 6.06
CA SER A 268 33.74 -5.56 5.24
C SER A 268 32.93 -6.68 5.90
N MET A 269 33.61 -7.72 6.41
CA MET A 269 32.96 -8.86 7.06
C MET A 269 32.19 -8.46 8.32
N LEU A 270 32.69 -7.49 9.09
CA LEU A 270 31.98 -6.94 10.26
C LEU A 270 30.66 -6.27 9.85
N ALA A 271 30.64 -5.55 8.72
CA ALA A 271 29.42 -4.92 8.23
C ALA A 271 28.42 -5.95 7.65
N GLU A 272 28.92 -6.99 6.98
CA GLU A 272 28.09 -8.06 6.40
C GLU A 272 27.45 -8.95 7.47
N SER A 273 28.20 -9.33 8.51
CA SER A 273 27.74 -10.18 9.61
C SER A 273 26.96 -9.43 10.71
N PHE A 274 26.74 -8.12 10.54
CA PHE A 274 26.10 -7.28 11.54
C PHE A 274 24.70 -7.79 11.94
N THR A 275 23.87 -8.18 10.98
CA THR A 275 22.51 -8.66 11.27
C THR A 275 22.55 -9.97 12.07
N GLU A 276 23.36 -10.95 11.64
CA GLU A 276 23.50 -12.24 12.33
C GLU A 276 24.03 -12.08 13.76
N SER A 277 25.07 -11.27 13.94
CA SER A 277 25.64 -10.98 15.27
C SER A 277 24.64 -10.26 16.18
N THR A 278 23.82 -9.37 15.62
CA THR A 278 22.76 -8.69 16.39
C THR A 278 21.68 -9.67 16.82
N VAL A 279 21.21 -10.54 15.92
CA VAL A 279 20.21 -11.57 16.24
C VAL A 279 20.72 -12.52 17.33
N ALA A 280 21.97 -13.00 17.21
CA ALA A 280 22.58 -13.88 18.21
C ALA A 280 22.66 -13.22 19.60
N ARG A 281 23.00 -11.92 19.64
CA ARG A 281 23.01 -11.13 20.88
C ARG A 281 21.60 -11.03 21.49
N LEU A 282 20.60 -10.65 20.70
CA LEU A 282 19.21 -10.52 21.16
C LEU A 282 18.66 -11.85 21.70
N GLN A 283 18.98 -12.97 21.07
CA GLN A 283 18.61 -14.30 21.58
C GLN A 283 19.24 -14.59 22.94
N THR A 284 20.50 -14.21 23.13
CA THR A 284 21.20 -14.33 24.42
C THR A 284 20.58 -13.45 25.50
N GLU A 285 20.02 -12.30 25.12
CA GLU A 285 19.30 -11.39 26.02
C GLU A 285 17.86 -11.85 26.33
N GLY A 286 17.43 -13.00 25.78
CA GLY A 286 16.16 -13.65 26.09
C GLY A 286 14.99 -13.25 25.20
N PHE A 287 15.23 -12.60 24.05
CA PHE A 287 14.18 -12.37 23.05
C PHE A 287 13.91 -13.65 22.26
N SER A 288 12.63 -13.96 22.00
CA SER A 288 12.26 -15.11 21.16
C SER A 288 12.59 -14.83 19.69
N ALA A 289 12.83 -15.90 18.92
CA ALA A 289 13.08 -15.77 17.48
C ALA A 289 11.94 -15.06 16.75
N ASP A 290 10.69 -15.42 17.06
CA ASP A 290 9.50 -14.82 16.47
C ASP A 290 9.40 -13.32 16.78
N PHE A 291 9.72 -12.92 18.02
CA PHE A 291 9.69 -11.51 18.41
C PHE A 291 10.76 -10.70 17.69
N ILE A 292 11.98 -11.26 17.56
CA ILE A 292 13.06 -10.62 16.81
C ILE A 292 12.67 -10.47 15.34
N ALA A 293 12.17 -11.54 14.71
CA ALA A 293 11.74 -11.51 13.32
C ALA A 293 10.70 -10.40 13.07
N LEU A 294 9.69 -10.31 13.95
CA LEU A 294 8.59 -9.35 13.80
C LEU A 294 8.97 -7.89 14.10
N HIS A 295 9.99 -7.65 14.93
CA HIS A 295 10.26 -6.31 15.48
C HIS A 295 11.67 -5.77 15.25
N LEU A 296 12.51 -6.45 14.46
CA LEU A 296 13.82 -5.94 14.09
C LEU A 296 13.71 -4.85 13.02
N PRO A 297 14.11 -3.59 13.30
CA PRO A 297 13.80 -2.46 12.41
C PRO A 297 14.74 -2.29 11.21
N PHE A 298 15.59 -3.28 10.92
CA PHE A 298 16.64 -3.18 9.89
C PHE A 298 17.05 -4.54 9.35
N ASN A 299 17.68 -4.50 8.16
CA ASN A 299 18.03 -5.72 7.42
C ASN A 299 19.55 -5.82 7.18
N LYS A 300 20.32 -4.76 7.44
CA LYS A 300 21.79 -4.70 7.30
C LYS A 300 22.40 -3.49 8.01
N TYR A 301 23.72 -3.49 8.18
CA TYR A 301 24.48 -2.34 8.68
C TYR A 301 24.32 -1.12 7.75
N HIS A 302 24.02 0.06 8.33
CA HIS A 302 23.87 1.31 7.57
C HIS A 302 24.14 2.55 8.44
N ARG A 303 24.73 3.61 7.88
CA ARG A 303 25.03 4.86 8.61
C ARG A 303 23.80 5.60 9.17
N TYR A 304 22.61 5.31 8.63
CA TYR A 304 21.34 5.88 9.09
C TYR A 304 20.55 4.94 10.00
N LEU A 305 21.13 3.81 10.41
CA LEU A 305 20.47 2.86 11.30
C LEU A 305 20.01 3.52 12.61
N PRO A 306 20.80 4.38 13.28
CA PRO A 306 20.33 5.05 14.50
C PRO A 306 19.06 5.86 14.30
N ARG A 307 18.98 6.61 13.19
CA ARG A 307 17.79 7.39 12.84
C ARG A 307 16.59 6.48 12.55
N ARG A 308 16.78 5.38 11.80
CA ARG A 308 15.71 4.41 11.52
C ARG A 308 15.19 3.73 12.78
N VAL A 309 16.08 3.38 13.71
CA VAL A 309 15.70 2.84 15.02
C VAL A 309 14.91 3.88 15.81
N GLN A 310 15.34 5.14 15.81
CA GLN A 310 14.59 6.23 16.46
C GLN A 310 13.20 6.43 15.83
N ASP A 311 13.10 6.41 14.50
CA ASP A 311 11.81 6.52 13.79
C ASP A 311 10.90 5.33 14.15
N TYR A 312 11.45 4.11 14.17
CA TYR A 312 10.71 2.90 14.56
C TYR A 312 10.22 2.95 16.01
N VAL A 313 11.07 3.36 16.95
CA VAL A 313 10.68 3.62 18.35
C VAL A 313 9.62 4.72 18.42
N GLY A 314 9.75 5.76 17.59
CA GLY A 314 8.77 6.85 17.48
C GLY A 314 7.39 6.39 17.02
N ILE A 315 7.30 5.32 16.23
CA ILE A 315 6.03 4.76 15.73
C ILE A 315 5.47 3.71 16.70
N HIS A 316 6.32 2.82 17.20
CA HIS A 316 5.88 1.59 17.88
C HIS A 316 5.97 1.65 19.41
N CYS A 317 6.71 2.60 19.99
CA CYS A 317 6.81 2.74 21.44
C CYS A 317 5.98 3.92 21.94
N ALA A 318 5.11 3.63 22.90
CA ALA A 318 4.40 4.63 23.69
C ALA A 318 4.52 4.29 25.18
N ASP A 319 4.72 5.30 26.01
CA ASP A 319 4.50 5.14 27.45
C ASP A 319 3.00 5.20 27.77
N ARG A 320 2.66 4.70 28.96
CA ARG A 320 1.27 4.62 29.42
C ARG A 320 0.60 5.99 29.49
N ASP A 321 1.32 7.02 29.93
CA ASP A 321 0.74 8.35 30.13
C ASP A 321 0.48 9.03 28.78
N SER A 322 1.37 8.82 27.79
CA SER A 322 1.14 9.24 26.41
C SER A 322 -0.11 8.59 25.81
N LEU A 323 -0.31 7.28 26.00
CA LEU A 323 -1.53 6.60 25.51
C LEU A 323 -2.81 7.16 26.16
N LEU A 324 -2.75 7.49 27.45
CA LEU A 324 -3.85 8.14 28.16
C LEU A 324 -4.09 9.58 27.69
N ALA A 325 -3.02 10.33 27.38
CA ALA A 325 -3.12 11.67 26.81
C ALA A 325 -3.77 11.63 25.41
N GLU A 326 -3.40 10.65 24.59
CA GLU A 326 -4.03 10.43 23.28
C GLU A 326 -5.50 10.06 23.42
N LEU A 327 -5.88 9.20 24.38
CA LEU A 327 -7.29 8.94 24.72
C LEU A 327 -8.04 10.25 25.03
N HIS A 328 -7.46 11.08 25.88
CA HIS A 328 -8.07 12.36 26.24
C HIS A 328 -8.22 13.26 25.02
N SER A 329 -7.19 13.29 24.15
CA SER A 329 -7.19 14.03 22.89
C SER A 329 -8.30 13.56 21.95
N LEU A 330 -8.42 12.24 21.74
CA LEU A 330 -9.48 11.66 20.90
C LEU A 330 -10.88 11.99 21.45
N CYS A 331 -11.12 11.81 22.76
CA CYS A 331 -12.39 12.15 23.37
C CYS A 331 -12.74 13.64 23.17
N ARG A 332 -11.77 14.54 23.42
CA ARG A 332 -11.95 15.98 23.19
C ARG A 332 -12.25 16.28 21.73
N LEU A 333 -11.55 15.64 20.80
CA LEU A 333 -11.72 15.84 19.38
C LEU A 333 -13.12 15.43 18.90
N LEU A 334 -13.57 14.23 19.29
CA LEU A 334 -14.91 13.73 18.97
C LEU A 334 -15.99 14.66 19.50
N ILE A 335 -15.82 15.13 20.73
CA ILE A 335 -16.73 16.07 21.38
C ILE A 335 -16.73 17.43 20.67
N ALA A 336 -15.57 18.02 20.41
CA ALA A 336 -15.45 19.32 19.77
C ALA A 336 -16.05 19.31 18.36
N ALA A 337 -15.77 18.26 17.59
CA ALA A 337 -16.34 18.08 16.26
C ALA A 337 -17.87 17.91 16.32
N SER A 338 -18.40 17.16 17.30
CA SER A 338 -19.85 16.98 17.46
C SER A 338 -20.61 18.26 17.84
N ARG A 339 -19.90 19.31 18.31
CA ARG A 339 -20.50 20.59 18.72
C ARG A 339 -20.36 21.70 17.68
N THR A 340 -19.65 21.44 16.59
CA THR A 340 -19.59 22.40 15.48
C THR A 340 -20.94 22.33 14.76
N ALA A 341 -21.62 23.47 14.61
CA ALA A 341 -22.98 23.52 14.07
C ALA A 341 -23.07 22.77 12.72
N GLY A 342 -23.81 21.66 12.68
CA GLY A 342 -24.05 20.86 11.49
C GLY A 342 -23.07 19.70 11.21
N HIS A 343 -22.32 19.23 12.21
CA HIS A 343 -21.32 18.16 12.05
C HIS A 343 -21.46 16.98 13.03
N ASP A 344 -22.42 17.02 13.96
CA ASP A 344 -22.70 15.96 14.92
C ASP A 344 -22.97 14.62 14.24
N ARG A 345 -23.82 14.61 13.22
CA ARG A 345 -24.19 13.41 12.47
C ARG A 345 -22.99 12.77 11.78
N GLU A 346 -22.16 13.57 11.10
CA GLU A 346 -20.93 13.10 10.46
C GLU A 346 -19.98 12.42 11.44
N VAL A 347 -19.81 12.98 12.65
CA VAL A 347 -18.95 12.38 13.69
C VAL A 347 -19.48 11.01 14.11
N PHE A 348 -20.79 10.88 14.36
CA PHE A 348 -21.39 9.59 14.71
C PHE A 348 -21.31 8.57 13.58
N HIS A 349 -21.49 9.02 12.34
CA HIS A 349 -21.35 8.14 11.18
C HIS A 349 -19.91 7.67 10.97
N LEU A 350 -18.90 8.52 11.19
CA LEU A 350 -17.49 8.13 11.17
C LEU A 350 -17.15 7.17 12.31
N LEU A 351 -17.67 7.39 13.52
CA LEU A 351 -17.52 6.44 14.64
C LEU A 351 -18.15 5.08 14.32
N ASN A 352 -19.35 5.07 13.77
CA ASN A 352 -20.05 3.84 13.35
C ASN A 352 -19.33 3.14 12.19
N ALA A 353 -18.76 3.89 11.24
CA ALA A 353 -17.93 3.36 10.16
C ALA A 353 -16.65 2.71 10.71
N ALA A 354 -15.99 3.38 11.66
CA ALA A 354 -14.81 2.85 12.31
C ALA A 354 -15.14 1.58 13.13
N LEU A 355 -16.29 1.54 13.81
CA LEU A 355 -16.81 0.35 14.47
C LEU A 355 -17.06 -0.81 13.48
N TRP A 356 -17.66 -0.54 12.31
CA TRP A 356 -17.89 -1.55 11.27
C TRP A 356 -16.60 -2.21 10.78
N LEU A 357 -15.59 -1.40 10.46
CA LEU A 357 -14.27 -1.88 10.05
C LEU A 357 -13.59 -2.66 11.17
N LYS A 358 -13.63 -2.15 12.41
CA LYS A 358 -13.09 -2.84 13.60
C LYS A 358 -13.75 -4.20 13.84
N CYS A 359 -15.05 -4.29 13.58
CA CYS A 359 -15.81 -5.52 13.68
C CYS A 359 -15.59 -6.46 12.48
N LYS A 360 -14.71 -6.11 11.53
CA LYS A 360 -14.40 -6.87 10.31
C LYS A 360 -15.65 -7.21 9.50
N GLY A 361 -16.61 -6.29 9.46
CA GLY A 361 -17.87 -6.50 8.74
C GLY A 361 -18.82 -7.52 9.38
N ASN A 362 -18.68 -7.81 10.68
CA ASN A 362 -19.52 -8.78 11.36
C ASN A 362 -20.78 -8.13 11.96
N PHE A 363 -21.94 -8.45 11.39
CA PHE A 363 -23.23 -7.96 11.88
C PHE A 363 -23.56 -8.37 13.32
N GLY A 364 -23.22 -9.60 13.74
CA GLY A 364 -23.47 -10.06 15.12
C GLY A 364 -22.74 -9.22 16.16
N LYS A 365 -21.53 -8.74 15.85
CA LYS A 365 -20.80 -7.80 16.71
C LYS A 365 -21.47 -6.42 16.77
N LEU A 366 -22.06 -5.96 15.66
CA LEU A 366 -22.83 -4.71 15.66
C LEU A 366 -24.14 -4.83 16.47
N THR A 367 -24.83 -5.96 16.40
CA THR A 367 -26.03 -6.22 17.22
C THR A 367 -25.67 -6.25 18.71
N ALA A 368 -24.54 -6.87 19.07
CA ALA A 368 -24.04 -6.84 20.45
C ALA A 368 -23.71 -5.40 20.92
N TYR A 369 -23.12 -4.57 20.05
CA TYR A 369 -22.92 -3.14 20.32
C TYR A 369 -24.26 -2.42 20.60
N MET A 370 -25.29 -2.66 19.78
CA MET A 370 -26.61 -2.06 19.99
C MET A 370 -27.24 -2.48 21.32
N GLN A 371 -27.05 -3.73 21.72
CA GLN A 371 -27.51 -4.22 23.02
C GLN A 371 -26.78 -3.52 24.18
N GLN A 372 -25.46 -3.37 24.10
CA GLN A 372 -24.68 -2.62 25.10
C GLN A 372 -25.11 -1.15 25.17
N LEU A 373 -25.36 -0.51 24.02
CA LEU A 373 -25.87 0.85 23.97
C LEU A 373 -27.24 0.99 24.64
N ARG A 374 -28.12 0.00 24.46
CA ARG A 374 -29.44 -0.06 25.11
C ARG A 374 -29.35 -0.16 26.61
N GLU A 375 -28.44 -0.97 27.12
CA GLU A 375 -28.19 -1.12 28.56
C GLU A 375 -27.67 0.17 29.18
N LEU A 376 -26.85 0.93 28.44
CA LEU A 376 -26.25 2.18 28.91
C LEU A 376 -27.19 3.39 28.78
N SER A 377 -28.03 3.44 27.75
CA SER A 377 -28.92 4.57 27.48
C SER A 377 -30.25 4.13 26.89
N GLY A 378 -31.16 3.71 27.76
CA GLY A 378 -32.51 3.28 27.37
C GLY A 378 -33.37 4.39 26.74
N GLU A 379 -33.03 5.67 26.96
CA GLU A 379 -33.74 6.80 26.36
C GLU A 379 -33.57 6.91 24.83
N LEU A 380 -32.50 6.35 24.28
CA LEU A 380 -32.28 6.31 22.83
C LEU A 380 -33.24 5.34 22.12
N PHE A 381 -33.83 4.41 22.88
CA PHE A 381 -34.64 3.33 22.37
C PHE A 381 -36.13 3.63 22.52
N GLY A 382 -36.91 3.23 21.52
CA GLY A 382 -38.35 3.43 21.46
C GLY A 382 -39.11 2.13 21.26
N GLU A 383 -40.44 2.19 21.34
CA GLU A 383 -41.28 1.12 20.79
C GLU A 383 -41.00 1.02 19.29
N THR A 384 -40.74 -0.20 18.80
CA THR A 384 -40.47 -0.42 17.38
C THR A 384 -41.65 0.07 16.55
N ALA A 385 -41.49 1.20 15.87
CA ALA A 385 -42.52 1.75 15.00
C ALA A 385 -42.74 0.80 13.82
N THR A 386 -43.84 0.04 13.87
CA THR A 386 -44.17 -1.02 12.89
C THR A 386 -44.35 -0.51 11.46
N GLY A 387 -44.45 0.81 11.25
CA GLY A 387 -44.69 1.43 9.95
C GLY A 387 -43.47 1.98 9.21
N GLU A 388 -42.30 2.12 9.83
CA GLU A 388 -41.15 2.81 9.21
C GLU A 388 -40.14 1.85 8.54
N THR A 389 -40.59 0.76 7.92
CA THR A 389 -39.66 -0.25 7.39
C THR A 389 -38.88 0.20 6.14
N HIS A 390 -39.23 1.34 5.54
CA HIS A 390 -38.66 1.81 4.28
C HIS A 390 -37.13 1.91 4.29
N PHE A 391 -36.50 2.65 5.19
CA PHE A 391 -35.04 2.82 5.15
C PHE A 391 -34.24 1.51 5.29
N PRO A 392 -34.42 0.70 6.37
CA PRO A 392 -33.64 -0.54 6.50
C PRO A 392 -33.99 -1.57 5.43
N ASP A 393 -35.25 -1.65 4.97
CA ASP A 393 -35.63 -2.56 3.89
C ASP A 393 -34.98 -2.14 2.57
N ARG A 394 -34.93 -0.83 2.28
CA ARG A 394 -34.21 -0.32 1.12
C ARG A 394 -32.72 -0.64 1.23
N CYS A 395 -32.08 -0.34 2.36
CA CYS A 395 -30.68 -0.69 2.59
C CYS A 395 -30.42 -2.19 2.40
N HIS A 396 -31.33 -3.04 2.89
CA HIS A 396 -31.28 -4.48 2.68
C HIS A 396 -31.40 -4.83 1.20
N ASP A 397 -32.45 -4.38 0.50
CA ASP A 397 -32.69 -4.74 -0.90
C ASP A 397 -31.53 -4.28 -1.80
N TYR A 398 -30.93 -3.14 -1.45
CA TYR A 398 -29.71 -2.64 -2.09
C TYR A 398 -28.50 -3.52 -1.83
N TYR A 399 -28.24 -3.84 -0.56
CA TYR A 399 -27.15 -4.74 -0.18
C TYR A 399 -27.33 -6.13 -0.81
N ASP A 400 -28.54 -6.65 -0.79
CA ASP A 400 -28.91 -7.96 -1.32
C ASP A 400 -28.67 -8.05 -2.82
N ARG A 401 -29.11 -7.02 -3.57
CA ARG A 401 -28.83 -6.92 -5.00
C ARG A 401 -27.32 -6.85 -5.28
N GLU A 402 -26.60 -6.00 -4.55
CA GLU A 402 -25.16 -5.80 -4.76
C GLU A 402 -24.33 -7.05 -4.49
N VAL A 403 -24.70 -7.81 -3.46
CA VAL A 403 -23.93 -8.96 -3.01
C VAL A 403 -24.38 -10.26 -3.68
N TYR A 404 -25.69 -10.48 -3.79
CA TYR A 404 -26.26 -11.75 -4.25
C TYR A 404 -26.99 -11.63 -5.59
N GLY A 405 -27.61 -10.48 -5.87
CA GLY A 405 -28.45 -10.29 -7.06
C GLY A 405 -27.72 -10.06 -8.38
N ARG A 406 -26.41 -9.78 -8.36
CA ARG A 406 -25.59 -9.64 -9.57
C ARG A 406 -25.38 -11.00 -10.23
N TYR A 407 -25.38 -11.07 -11.56
CA TYR A 407 -25.03 -12.32 -12.26
C TYR A 407 -23.57 -12.71 -11.96
N PHE A 408 -22.64 -11.76 -12.00
CA PHE A 408 -21.25 -11.99 -11.60
C PHE A 408 -21.03 -11.70 -10.10
N PRO A 409 -20.11 -12.40 -9.41
CA PRO A 409 -19.78 -12.08 -8.02
C PRO A 409 -19.17 -10.67 -7.93
N PRO A 410 -19.23 -10.02 -6.75
CA PRO A 410 -18.53 -8.77 -6.53
C PRO A 410 -17.03 -8.91 -6.84
N LEU A 411 -16.52 -8.12 -7.80
CA LEU A 411 -15.10 -8.17 -8.17
C LEU A 411 -14.23 -7.76 -6.97
N CYS A 412 -13.25 -8.58 -6.64
CA CYS A 412 -12.16 -8.29 -5.72
C CYS A 412 -11.30 -7.16 -6.31
N ILE A 413 -11.24 -6.03 -5.61
CA ILE A 413 -10.37 -4.91 -5.97
C ILE A 413 -8.96 -5.17 -5.43
N THR A 414 -7.96 -4.66 -6.12
CA THR A 414 -6.57 -4.72 -5.66
C THR A 414 -6.42 -4.12 -4.26
N LYS A 415 -5.67 -4.81 -3.41
CA LYS A 415 -5.31 -4.40 -2.06
C LYS A 415 -3.83 -4.67 -1.80
N THR A 416 -3.32 -4.12 -0.69
CA THR A 416 -2.05 -4.61 -0.14
C THR A 416 -2.28 -5.99 0.45
N CYS A 417 -1.48 -6.99 0.09
CA CYS A 417 -1.56 -8.34 0.65
C CYS A 417 -0.26 -8.75 1.35
N ARG A 418 -0.40 -9.71 2.27
CA ARG A 418 0.73 -10.43 2.87
C ARG A 418 0.58 -11.92 2.57
N PRO A 419 1.64 -12.60 2.10
CA PRO A 419 1.60 -14.01 1.75
C PRO A 419 1.70 -14.94 2.97
N ALA A 420 1.87 -14.40 4.18
CA ALA A 420 1.70 -15.12 5.45
C ALA A 420 1.41 -14.11 6.57
N PRO A 421 0.74 -14.51 7.67
CA PRO A 421 0.51 -13.65 8.83
C PRO A 421 1.80 -13.02 9.40
N ASP A 422 2.89 -13.78 9.36
CA ASP A 422 4.21 -13.41 9.88
C ASP A 422 5.16 -12.85 8.80
N SER A 423 4.65 -12.58 7.59
CA SER A 423 5.48 -12.03 6.51
C SER A 423 5.61 -10.51 6.61
N ASP A 424 6.86 -10.02 6.59
CA ASP A 424 7.18 -8.60 6.46
C ASP A 424 6.99 -8.06 5.03
N VAL A 425 6.72 -8.95 4.07
CA VAL A 425 6.56 -8.58 2.67
C VAL A 425 5.09 -8.23 2.40
N SER A 426 4.84 -6.95 2.18
CA SER A 426 3.55 -6.44 1.71
C SER A 426 3.65 -5.98 0.25
N PHE A 427 2.68 -6.35 -0.58
CA PHE A 427 2.69 -6.03 -2.01
C PHE A 427 1.28 -5.72 -2.53
N SER A 428 1.19 -5.00 -3.66
CA SER A 428 -0.07 -4.74 -4.36
C SER A 428 -0.48 -5.98 -5.17
N ASP A 429 -1.65 -6.55 -4.90
CA ASP A 429 -2.07 -7.88 -5.44
C ASP A 429 -2.82 -7.80 -6.79
N CYS A 430 -2.40 -6.87 -7.64
CA CYS A 430 -3.03 -6.51 -8.91
C CYS A 430 -3.37 -7.72 -9.80
N GLY A 431 -2.40 -8.63 -10.00
CA GLY A 431 -2.58 -9.82 -10.81
C GLY A 431 -3.30 -10.95 -10.09
N GLU A 432 -3.02 -11.13 -8.80
CA GLU A 432 -3.64 -12.13 -7.93
C GLU A 432 -5.15 -11.89 -7.81
N SER A 433 -5.56 -10.64 -7.56
CA SER A 433 -6.95 -10.21 -7.51
C SER A 433 -7.66 -10.40 -8.85
N SER A 434 -7.00 -10.08 -9.97
CA SER A 434 -7.58 -10.26 -11.31
C SER A 434 -7.79 -11.74 -11.64
N LEU A 435 -6.81 -12.60 -11.34
CA LEU A 435 -6.91 -14.05 -11.50
C LEU A 435 -8.02 -14.64 -10.63
N ARG A 436 -8.11 -14.19 -9.37
CA ARG A 436 -9.18 -14.58 -8.45
C ARG A 436 -10.54 -14.21 -9.00
N ASN A 437 -10.70 -13.01 -9.57
CA ASN A 437 -11.95 -12.57 -10.17
C ASN A 437 -12.38 -13.45 -11.34
N PHE A 438 -11.45 -13.84 -12.20
CA PHE A 438 -11.73 -14.79 -13.27
C PHE A 438 -12.27 -16.11 -12.71
N ILE A 439 -11.62 -16.70 -11.69
CA ILE A 439 -12.09 -17.96 -11.09
C ILE A 439 -13.42 -17.77 -10.36
N ASN A 440 -13.59 -16.69 -9.58
CA ASN A 440 -14.84 -16.38 -8.87
C ASN A 440 -16.04 -16.36 -9.83
N VAL A 441 -15.88 -15.70 -10.99
CA VAL A 441 -16.91 -15.62 -12.03
C VAL A 441 -17.29 -17.01 -12.55
N LEU A 442 -16.30 -17.90 -12.73
CA LEU A 442 -16.51 -19.27 -13.21
C LEU A 442 -17.18 -20.19 -12.18
N VAL A 443 -16.96 -19.96 -10.89
CA VAL A 443 -17.45 -20.85 -9.82
C VAL A 443 -18.66 -20.29 -9.06
N LYS A 444 -19.20 -19.13 -9.45
CA LYS A 444 -20.42 -18.60 -8.85
C LYS A 444 -21.62 -19.47 -9.26
N ASN A 445 -22.27 -20.06 -8.27
CA ASN A 445 -23.54 -20.74 -8.43
C ASN A 445 -24.68 -19.71 -8.33
N GLN A 446 -25.42 -19.53 -9.42
CA GLN A 446 -26.51 -18.55 -9.49
C GLN A 446 -27.70 -18.90 -8.59
N ALA A 447 -27.99 -20.19 -8.42
CA ALA A 447 -29.14 -20.62 -7.63
C ALA A 447 -28.90 -20.46 -6.12
N SER A 448 -27.69 -20.74 -5.65
CA SER A 448 -27.35 -20.63 -4.22
C SER A 448 -26.73 -19.28 -3.83
N ALA A 449 -26.44 -18.40 -4.80
CA ALA A 449 -25.73 -17.13 -4.61
C ALA A 449 -24.42 -17.28 -3.80
N GLN A 450 -23.68 -18.36 -4.06
CA GLN A 450 -22.42 -18.69 -3.39
C GLN A 450 -21.36 -19.13 -4.40
N LEU A 451 -20.10 -19.12 -3.96
CA LEU A 451 -19.00 -19.73 -4.71
C LEU A 451 -19.02 -21.23 -4.44
N ASP A 452 -19.20 -22.04 -5.49
CA ASP A 452 -19.33 -23.50 -5.38
C ASP A 452 -18.02 -24.19 -5.80
N ALA A 453 -17.21 -24.56 -4.80
CA ALA A 453 -16.00 -25.35 -5.00
C ALA A 453 -16.27 -26.71 -5.70
N GLY A 454 -17.50 -27.22 -5.62
CA GLY A 454 -17.93 -28.43 -6.31
C GLY A 454 -17.87 -28.31 -7.83
N ILE A 455 -18.02 -27.10 -8.39
CA ILE A 455 -17.84 -26.86 -9.83
C ILE A 455 -16.39 -27.20 -10.24
N LEU A 456 -15.40 -26.75 -9.47
CA LEU A 456 -13.99 -27.07 -9.72
C LEU A 456 -13.73 -28.57 -9.61
N LYS A 457 -14.26 -29.24 -8.57
CA LYS A 457 -14.08 -30.68 -8.35
C LYS A 457 -14.64 -31.54 -9.49
N ARG A 458 -15.76 -31.13 -10.08
CA ARG A 458 -16.44 -31.87 -11.17
C ARG A 458 -15.93 -31.52 -12.57
N SER A 459 -15.19 -30.42 -12.72
CA SER A 459 -14.68 -29.92 -14.01
C SER A 459 -13.75 -30.88 -14.75
N GLY A 460 -13.17 -31.86 -14.05
CA GLY A 460 -12.13 -32.72 -14.62
C GLY A 460 -10.80 -31.99 -14.88
N LEU A 461 -10.65 -30.75 -14.42
CA LEU A 461 -9.38 -30.03 -14.35
C LEU A 461 -8.51 -30.60 -13.21
N ALA A 462 -7.19 -30.56 -13.38
CA ALA A 462 -6.24 -30.97 -12.35
C ALA A 462 -5.96 -29.80 -11.38
N VAL A 463 -7.01 -29.34 -10.69
CA VAL A 463 -6.99 -28.16 -9.82
C VAL A 463 -6.10 -28.39 -8.58
N ASP A 464 -5.25 -27.42 -8.24
CA ASP A 464 -4.43 -27.45 -7.03
C ASP A 464 -5.37 -27.59 -5.80
N PRO A 465 -5.14 -28.57 -4.91
CA PRO A 465 -5.99 -28.79 -3.74
C PRO A 465 -6.16 -27.55 -2.84
N ARG A 466 -5.17 -26.65 -2.81
CA ARG A 466 -5.24 -25.40 -2.05
C ARG A 466 -6.32 -24.46 -2.59
N VAL A 467 -6.54 -24.43 -3.91
CA VAL A 467 -7.60 -23.63 -4.54
C VAL A 467 -8.97 -24.19 -4.15
N ILE A 468 -9.13 -25.51 -4.17
CA ILE A 468 -10.38 -26.16 -3.73
C ILE A 468 -10.66 -25.83 -2.26
N ALA A 469 -9.68 -26.05 -1.38
CA ALA A 469 -9.81 -25.78 0.05
C ALA A 469 -10.14 -24.31 0.34
N PHE A 470 -9.58 -23.38 -0.45
CA PHE A 470 -9.88 -21.96 -0.35
C PHE A 470 -11.36 -21.66 -0.60
N TYR A 471 -11.95 -22.19 -1.67
CA TYR A 471 -13.36 -21.96 -2.00
C TYR A 471 -14.32 -22.71 -1.06
N GLU A 472 -13.92 -23.86 -0.51
CA GLU A 472 -14.69 -24.54 0.53
C GLU A 472 -14.72 -23.76 1.85
N LYS A 473 -13.59 -23.13 2.21
CA LYS A 473 -13.48 -22.28 3.40
C LYS A 473 -14.21 -20.95 3.22
N ASN A 474 -14.21 -20.39 2.00
CA ASN A 474 -14.70 -19.06 1.70
C ASN A 474 -15.83 -19.03 0.63
N PRO A 475 -16.96 -19.75 0.81
CA PRO A 475 -18.03 -19.82 -0.19
C PRO A 475 -18.90 -18.57 -0.26
N ARG A 476 -18.77 -17.67 0.72
CA ARG A 476 -19.67 -16.52 0.97
C ARG A 476 -19.25 -15.28 0.17
N LEU A 477 -20.19 -14.69 -0.57
CA LEU A 477 -19.96 -13.47 -1.36
C LEU A 477 -19.77 -12.22 -0.48
N GLU A 478 -20.34 -12.23 0.72
CA GLU A 478 -20.25 -11.15 1.72
C GLU A 478 -18.81 -10.89 2.15
N THR A 479 -18.01 -11.96 2.27
CA THR A 479 -16.65 -11.92 2.81
C THR A 479 -15.58 -11.96 1.73
N ILE A 480 -15.97 -12.09 0.45
CA ILE A 480 -15.05 -12.32 -0.67
C ILE A 480 -14.01 -11.20 -0.83
N ARG A 481 -14.38 -9.95 -0.47
CA ARG A 481 -13.53 -8.75 -0.52
C ARG A 481 -12.79 -8.43 0.78
N SER A 482 -12.94 -9.26 1.82
CA SER A 482 -12.27 -9.01 3.11
C SER A 482 -10.75 -9.16 2.99
N GLN A 483 -10.00 -8.37 3.76
CA GLN A 483 -8.53 -8.42 3.76
C GLN A 483 -8.01 -9.82 4.13
N GLU A 484 -8.67 -10.47 5.09
CA GLU A 484 -8.33 -11.83 5.51
C GLU A 484 -8.38 -12.82 4.34
N VAL A 485 -9.44 -12.76 3.53
CA VAL A 485 -9.60 -13.66 2.38
C VAL A 485 -8.65 -13.28 1.24
N HIS A 486 -8.30 -12.00 1.08
CA HIS A 486 -7.22 -11.57 0.17
C HIS A 486 -5.86 -12.15 0.57
N ASN A 487 -5.48 -12.11 1.84
CA ASN A 487 -4.23 -12.69 2.32
C ASN A 487 -4.19 -14.21 2.13
N GLN A 488 -5.29 -14.92 2.43
CA GLN A 488 -5.41 -16.36 2.17
C GLN A 488 -5.27 -16.71 0.69
N TRP A 489 -5.71 -15.83 -0.21
CA TRP A 489 -5.52 -16.03 -1.65
C TRP A 489 -4.07 -15.78 -2.07
N ALA A 490 -3.44 -14.73 -1.53
CA ALA A 490 -2.01 -14.44 -1.77
C ALA A 490 -1.12 -15.62 -1.35
N GLU A 491 -1.40 -16.29 -0.23
CA GLU A 491 -0.72 -17.53 0.18
C GLU A 491 -0.72 -18.63 -0.90
N ILE A 492 -1.75 -18.68 -1.75
CA ILE A 492 -1.93 -19.70 -2.79
C ILE A 492 -1.28 -19.26 -4.09
N ALA A 493 -1.47 -17.99 -4.46
CA ALA A 493 -1.07 -17.42 -5.74
C ALA A 493 0.37 -16.87 -5.75
N SER A 494 1.00 -16.63 -4.60
CA SER A 494 2.41 -16.20 -4.51
C SER A 494 3.37 -17.40 -4.50
N SER A 495 4.64 -17.15 -4.85
CA SER A 495 5.73 -18.14 -4.82
C SER A 495 5.51 -19.39 -5.68
N LEU A 496 4.62 -19.36 -6.67
CA LEU A 496 4.41 -20.50 -7.58
C LEU A 496 5.59 -20.72 -8.53
N ASN A 497 6.48 -19.73 -8.67
CA ASN A 497 7.72 -19.82 -9.44
C ASN A 497 8.69 -20.88 -8.90
N ALA A 498 8.58 -21.28 -7.63
CA ALA A 498 9.30 -22.41 -7.07
C ALA A 498 8.87 -23.76 -7.69
N ARG A 499 7.64 -23.84 -8.21
CA ARG A 499 7.09 -25.02 -8.90
C ARG A 499 7.17 -24.89 -10.42
N ASP A 500 7.01 -23.67 -10.95
CA ASP A 500 7.14 -23.37 -12.37
C ASP A 500 7.95 -22.08 -12.59
N SER A 501 9.22 -22.22 -12.94
CA SER A 501 10.18 -21.10 -13.10
C SER A 501 9.83 -20.10 -14.21
N ARG A 502 8.83 -20.42 -15.05
CA ARG A 502 8.30 -19.52 -16.08
C ARG A 502 7.42 -18.43 -15.48
N ILE A 503 6.81 -18.67 -14.33
CA ILE A 503 6.00 -17.68 -13.61
C ILE A 503 6.90 -16.56 -13.12
N LYS A 504 6.54 -15.31 -13.44
CA LYS A 504 7.28 -14.09 -13.08
C LYS A 504 6.52 -13.25 -12.08
N TYR A 505 7.22 -12.80 -11.05
CA TYR A 505 6.73 -11.84 -10.08
C TYR A 505 7.58 -10.55 -10.13
N LEU A 506 6.94 -9.40 -9.94
CA LEU A 506 7.52 -8.10 -9.64
C LEU A 506 7.99 -8.05 -8.18
N THR A 507 8.93 -7.16 -7.92
CA THR A 507 9.71 -7.13 -6.69
C THR A 507 9.37 -5.92 -5.83
N PRO A 508 9.10 -6.09 -4.53
CA PRO A 508 9.43 -5.08 -3.53
C PRO A 508 10.55 -5.64 -2.62
N GLY A 509 11.82 -5.33 -2.93
CA GLY A 509 12.97 -5.68 -2.06
C GLY A 509 13.67 -7.01 -2.34
N LYS A 510 14.63 -7.42 -1.49
CA LYS A 510 15.65 -8.44 -1.80
C LYS A 510 15.14 -9.90 -1.96
N ASP A 511 13.85 -10.16 -1.79
CA ASP A 511 13.25 -11.50 -1.90
C ASP A 511 12.12 -11.52 -2.95
N ALA A 512 12.25 -12.38 -3.97
CA ALA A 512 11.62 -12.25 -5.28
C ALA A 512 10.37 -13.13 -5.50
N TYR A 513 9.23 -12.90 -4.83
CA TYR A 513 8.15 -13.93 -4.86
C TYR A 513 6.66 -13.50 -4.81
N CYS A 514 6.30 -12.21 -4.82
CA CYS A 514 4.96 -11.83 -4.33
C CYS A 514 3.97 -11.15 -5.32
N GLU A 515 4.35 -10.11 -6.08
CA GLU A 515 3.42 -9.39 -6.98
C GLU A 515 3.47 -9.97 -8.40
N LEU A 516 2.37 -10.45 -8.97
CA LEU A 516 2.41 -11.06 -10.32
C LEU A 516 2.78 -10.05 -11.43
N ALA A 517 3.79 -10.38 -12.23
CA ALA A 517 4.17 -9.54 -13.38
C ALA A 517 3.12 -9.57 -14.50
N ALA A 518 2.87 -8.41 -15.10
CA ALA A 518 1.90 -8.26 -16.20
C ALA A 518 2.27 -9.11 -17.43
N GLY A 519 1.26 -9.67 -18.11
CA GLY A 519 1.41 -10.42 -19.37
C GLY A 519 0.53 -11.65 -19.49
N GLY A 520 -0.03 -11.88 -20.69
CA GLY A 520 -0.92 -13.01 -20.95
C GLY A 520 -0.23 -14.37 -20.81
N ASN A 521 1.01 -14.52 -21.32
CA ASN A 521 1.82 -15.73 -21.13
C ASN A 521 2.04 -16.07 -19.65
N ASN A 522 2.34 -15.06 -18.83
CA ASN A 522 2.57 -15.27 -17.40
C ASN A 522 1.28 -15.75 -16.71
N MET A 523 0.12 -15.19 -17.08
CA MET A 523 -1.17 -15.63 -16.56
C MET A 523 -1.56 -17.05 -17.00
N GLN A 524 -1.22 -17.45 -18.23
CA GLN A 524 -1.42 -18.85 -18.67
C GLN A 524 -0.59 -19.83 -17.85
N HIS A 525 0.64 -19.47 -17.46
CA HIS A 525 1.45 -20.28 -16.55
C HIS A 525 0.83 -20.35 -15.15
N MET A 526 0.24 -19.25 -14.66
CA MET A 526 -0.52 -19.25 -13.41
C MET A 526 -1.74 -20.18 -13.46
N LEU A 527 -2.51 -20.14 -14.55
CA LEU A 527 -3.65 -21.04 -14.77
C LEU A 527 -3.21 -22.49 -14.84
N GLN A 528 -2.11 -22.80 -15.54
CA GLN A 528 -1.54 -24.15 -15.57
C GLN A 528 -1.16 -24.64 -14.18
N ALA A 529 -0.55 -23.78 -13.35
CA ALA A 529 -0.12 -24.15 -12.01
C ALA A 529 -1.29 -24.36 -11.03
N LEU A 530 -2.37 -23.56 -11.17
CA LEU A 530 -3.50 -23.58 -10.23
C LEU A 530 -4.66 -24.48 -10.66
N LEU A 531 -4.94 -24.57 -11.96
CA LEU A 531 -6.06 -25.32 -12.54
C LEU A 531 -5.60 -26.55 -13.32
N GLY A 532 -4.30 -26.72 -13.55
CA GLY A 532 -3.76 -27.83 -14.35
C GLY A 532 -4.00 -27.68 -15.85
N GLU A 533 -4.45 -26.52 -16.32
CA GLU A 533 -4.74 -26.20 -17.72
C GLU A 533 -4.37 -24.74 -17.99
N ALA A 534 -3.72 -24.47 -19.13
CA ALA A 534 -3.30 -23.13 -19.54
C ALA A 534 -4.30 -22.49 -20.51
N ASP A 535 -4.99 -23.31 -21.32
CA ASP A 535 -5.93 -22.82 -22.34
C ASP A 535 -7.25 -22.38 -21.70
N ILE A 536 -7.49 -21.08 -21.76
CA ILE A 536 -8.67 -20.42 -21.20
C ILE A 536 -9.96 -20.98 -21.83
N ALA A 537 -9.96 -21.26 -23.15
CA ALA A 537 -11.14 -21.82 -23.81
C ALA A 537 -11.45 -23.23 -23.29
N THR A 538 -10.44 -24.06 -23.06
CA THR A 538 -10.59 -25.39 -22.45
C THR A 538 -11.08 -25.32 -21.01
N ILE A 539 -10.53 -24.40 -20.20
CA ILE A 539 -11.03 -24.15 -18.83
C ILE A 539 -12.52 -23.81 -18.86
N CYS A 540 -12.93 -22.83 -19.68
CA CYS A 540 -14.33 -22.42 -19.78
C CYS A 540 -15.25 -23.58 -20.19
N ARG A 541 -14.89 -24.38 -21.19
CA ARG A 541 -15.69 -25.54 -21.63
C ARG A 541 -15.87 -26.60 -20.54
N ARG A 542 -14.79 -26.92 -19.81
CA ARG A 542 -14.81 -27.91 -18.72
C ARG A 542 -15.66 -27.44 -17.54
N ILE A 543 -15.55 -26.15 -17.20
CA ILE A 543 -16.38 -25.53 -16.16
C ILE A 543 -17.85 -25.47 -16.58
N ALA A 544 -18.16 -25.03 -17.80
CA ALA A 544 -19.53 -24.98 -18.34
C ALA A 544 -20.25 -26.33 -18.22
N SER A 545 -19.54 -27.41 -18.53
CA SER A 545 -20.05 -28.78 -18.42
C SER A 545 -20.38 -29.20 -16.97
N SER A 546 -19.83 -28.52 -15.97
CA SER A 546 -19.98 -28.85 -14.54
C SER A 546 -20.87 -27.88 -13.77
N SER A 547 -20.99 -26.64 -14.24
CA SER A 547 -21.84 -25.60 -13.67
C SER A 547 -23.24 -25.58 -14.29
N GLY A 548 -23.40 -26.11 -15.51
CA GLY A 548 -24.66 -26.03 -16.25
C GLY A 548 -24.93 -24.65 -16.89
N ILE A 549 -23.92 -23.78 -16.91
CA ILE A 549 -23.96 -22.45 -17.53
C ILE A 549 -23.31 -22.53 -18.92
N ASP A 550 -23.92 -21.97 -19.97
CA ASP A 550 -23.25 -21.86 -21.27
C ASP A 550 -22.16 -20.79 -21.18
N ILE A 551 -20.89 -21.15 -21.45
CA ILE A 551 -19.76 -20.23 -21.39
C ILE A 551 -19.05 -20.25 -22.74
N ARG A 552 -19.17 -19.15 -23.48
CA ARG A 552 -18.44 -18.91 -24.72
C ARG A 552 -17.23 -18.05 -24.44
N CYS A 553 -16.08 -18.49 -24.93
CA CYS A 553 -14.81 -17.79 -24.76
C CYS A 553 -14.33 -17.31 -26.13
N ASP A 554 -14.16 -16.01 -26.26
CA ASP A 554 -13.60 -15.34 -27.43
C ASP A 554 -12.20 -14.84 -27.08
N LEU A 555 -11.22 -15.39 -27.81
CA LEU A 555 -9.79 -15.12 -27.67
C LEU A 555 -9.22 -14.37 -28.88
N SER A 556 -10.07 -13.84 -29.77
CA SER A 556 -9.63 -13.19 -31.02
C SER A 556 -8.73 -11.98 -30.80
N GLU A 557 -8.93 -11.26 -29.68
CA GLU A 557 -8.14 -10.10 -29.26
C GLU A 557 -7.14 -10.43 -28.14
N PHE A 558 -6.99 -11.72 -27.79
CA PHE A 558 -6.04 -12.16 -26.76
C PHE A 558 -4.71 -12.55 -27.40
N HIS A 559 -3.68 -11.75 -27.13
CA HIS A 559 -2.33 -11.93 -27.65
C HIS A 559 -1.35 -12.13 -26.49
N PRO A 560 -1.20 -13.35 -25.95
CA PRO A 560 -0.46 -13.59 -24.71
C PRO A 560 1.04 -13.25 -24.80
N GLU A 561 1.60 -13.24 -26.00
CA GLU A 561 2.99 -12.89 -26.32
C GLU A 561 3.25 -11.38 -26.50
N ARG A 562 2.21 -10.56 -26.63
CA ARG A 562 2.36 -9.13 -26.94
C ARG A 562 2.19 -8.24 -25.71
N HIS A 563 3.30 -7.66 -25.26
CA HIS A 563 3.36 -6.70 -24.16
C HIS A 563 3.31 -5.23 -24.63
N ASP A 564 3.34 -5.01 -25.95
CA ASP A 564 3.42 -3.70 -26.60
C ASP A 564 2.05 -3.11 -26.98
N LEU A 565 1.00 -3.92 -26.94
CA LEU A 565 -0.38 -3.57 -27.27
C LEU A 565 -0.94 -2.45 -26.40
N GLU A 566 -1.70 -1.54 -26.99
CA GLU A 566 -2.37 -0.44 -26.26
C GLU A 566 -3.27 -0.98 -25.14
N ASP A 567 -3.40 -0.20 -24.07
CA ASP A 567 -4.27 -0.59 -22.96
C ASP A 567 -5.71 -0.83 -23.47
N PHE A 568 -6.36 -1.83 -22.89
CA PHE A 568 -7.70 -2.31 -23.27
C PHE A 568 -7.81 -3.03 -24.62
N THR A 569 -6.71 -3.28 -25.34
CA THR A 569 -6.75 -4.03 -26.61
C THR A 569 -6.39 -5.51 -26.47
N ASN A 570 -5.64 -5.89 -25.42
CA ASN A 570 -5.34 -7.30 -25.14
C ASN A 570 -6.37 -7.83 -24.12
N VAL A 571 -7.37 -8.57 -24.62
CA VAL A 571 -8.56 -8.92 -23.83
C VAL A 571 -9.04 -10.34 -24.11
N VAL A 572 -9.49 -11.00 -23.05
CA VAL A 572 -10.30 -12.21 -23.11
C VAL A 572 -11.75 -11.83 -22.87
N ARG A 573 -12.63 -12.20 -23.79
CA ARG A 573 -14.07 -11.96 -23.68
C ARG A 573 -14.79 -13.27 -23.39
N LEU A 574 -15.53 -13.30 -22.29
CA LEU A 574 -16.36 -14.43 -21.87
C LEU A 574 -17.83 -14.02 -21.96
N GLU A 575 -18.65 -14.84 -22.60
CA GLU A 575 -20.09 -14.66 -22.72
C GLU A 575 -20.80 -15.82 -22.05
N PHE A 576 -21.71 -15.51 -21.12
CA PHE A 576 -22.45 -16.48 -20.31
C PHE A 576 -23.93 -16.47 -20.70
N ASP A 577 -24.51 -17.65 -20.97
CA ASP A 577 -25.90 -17.85 -21.37
C ASP A 577 -26.36 -16.99 -22.56
N GLY A 578 -25.43 -16.65 -23.47
CA GLY A 578 -25.70 -15.81 -24.63
C GLY A 578 -26.10 -14.37 -24.29
N LYS A 579 -25.92 -13.95 -23.04
CA LYS A 579 -26.41 -12.67 -22.51
C LYS A 579 -25.32 -11.90 -21.80
N TYR A 580 -24.67 -12.51 -20.81
CA TYR A 580 -23.80 -11.81 -19.88
C TYR A 580 -22.34 -11.80 -20.31
N VAL A 581 -21.76 -10.62 -20.52
CA VAL A 581 -20.39 -10.48 -21.03
C VAL A 581 -19.42 -10.02 -19.95
N PHE A 582 -18.34 -10.78 -19.75
CA PHE A 582 -17.19 -10.45 -18.89
C PHE A 582 -15.92 -10.24 -19.75
N HIS A 583 -15.16 -9.19 -19.45
CA HIS A 583 -13.90 -8.83 -20.08
C HIS A 583 -12.77 -8.95 -19.08
N TRP A 584 -11.70 -9.64 -19.47
CA TRP A 584 -10.47 -9.75 -18.72
C TRP A 584 -9.32 -9.14 -19.53
N TYR A 585 -8.85 -7.98 -19.09
CA TYR A 585 -7.84 -7.17 -19.76
C TYR A 585 -6.44 -7.43 -19.22
N PHE A 586 -5.49 -7.50 -20.15
CA PHE A 586 -4.06 -7.69 -19.92
C PHE A 586 -3.31 -6.40 -20.29
N LEU A 587 -3.35 -5.40 -19.40
CA LEU A 587 -2.77 -4.08 -19.65
C LEU A 587 -1.24 -4.11 -19.47
N LYS A 588 -0.54 -3.11 -20.02
CA LYS A 588 0.93 -3.08 -20.00
C LYS A 588 1.52 -3.11 -18.59
N GLN A 589 0.84 -2.47 -17.64
CA GLN A 589 1.31 -2.32 -16.26
C GLN A 589 0.47 -3.11 -15.25
N HIS A 590 -0.68 -3.67 -15.63
CA HIS A 590 -1.66 -4.22 -14.67
C HIS A 590 -2.67 -5.17 -15.34
N PHE A 591 -3.38 -5.98 -14.56
CA PHE A 591 -4.54 -6.78 -15.00
C PHE A 591 -5.88 -6.16 -14.56
N ARG A 592 -6.92 -6.21 -15.39
CA ARG A 592 -8.24 -5.65 -15.01
C ARG A 592 -9.39 -6.53 -15.46
N CYS A 593 -10.45 -6.59 -14.66
CA CYS A 593 -11.70 -7.26 -15.03
C CYS A 593 -12.85 -6.24 -15.14
N ALA A 594 -13.79 -6.47 -16.06
CA ALA A 594 -15.02 -5.70 -16.20
C ALA A 594 -16.14 -6.59 -16.77
N SER A 595 -17.41 -6.16 -16.72
CA SER A 595 -18.49 -6.85 -17.44
C SER A 595 -19.38 -5.83 -18.14
N ALA A 596 -19.76 -6.07 -19.40
CA ALA A 596 -20.57 -5.12 -20.18
C ALA A 596 -21.99 -4.99 -19.63
N ASP A 597 -22.54 -6.09 -19.12
CA ASP A 597 -23.88 -6.10 -18.51
C ASP A 597 -23.90 -5.45 -17.13
N LEU A 598 -22.81 -5.54 -16.34
CA LEU A 598 -22.71 -4.70 -15.14
C LEU A 598 -22.87 -3.24 -15.51
N PHE A 599 -22.20 -2.72 -16.56
CA PHE A 599 -22.36 -1.31 -16.91
C PHE A 599 -23.80 -0.95 -17.31
N ASN A 600 -24.46 -1.76 -18.14
CA ASN A 600 -25.82 -1.49 -18.62
C ASN A 600 -26.90 -1.72 -17.55
N GLU A 601 -26.83 -2.82 -16.81
CA GLU A 601 -27.73 -3.13 -15.69
C GLU A 601 -27.50 -2.19 -14.51
N GLU A 602 -26.26 -1.74 -14.24
CA GLU A 602 -25.98 -0.73 -13.22
C GLU A 602 -26.45 0.65 -13.69
N GLU A 603 -26.42 0.99 -14.98
CA GLU A 603 -26.92 2.30 -15.43
C GLU A 603 -28.45 2.38 -15.37
N ASN A 604 -29.15 1.39 -15.95
CA ASN A 604 -30.62 1.30 -15.82
C ASN A 604 -31.03 1.15 -14.35
N TYR A 605 -30.26 0.33 -13.65
CA TYR A 605 -30.05 0.30 -12.22
C TYR A 605 -30.26 1.60 -11.48
N VAL A 606 -29.17 2.34 -11.52
CA VAL A 606 -29.00 3.60 -10.83
C VAL A 606 -30.09 4.56 -11.28
N ARG A 607 -30.47 4.61 -12.56
CA ARG A 607 -31.58 5.46 -13.02
C ARG A 607 -32.91 5.13 -12.31
N GLN A 608 -33.31 3.86 -12.25
CA GLN A 608 -34.55 3.44 -11.57
C GLN A 608 -34.47 3.68 -10.05
N ALA A 609 -33.34 3.35 -9.44
CA ALA A 609 -33.12 3.56 -8.00
C ALA A 609 -33.17 5.05 -7.64
N LEU A 610 -32.58 5.91 -8.46
CA LEU A 610 -32.59 7.36 -8.25
C LEU A 610 -33.99 7.96 -8.39
N ALA A 611 -34.75 7.54 -9.41
CA ALA A 611 -36.14 7.96 -9.57
C ALA A 611 -36.98 7.57 -8.34
N MET A 612 -36.86 6.31 -7.91
CA MET A 612 -37.53 5.81 -6.72
C MET A 612 -37.11 6.58 -5.46
N LEU A 613 -35.81 6.78 -5.21
CA LEU A 613 -35.33 7.52 -4.04
C LEU A 613 -35.85 8.97 -4.04
N ASN A 614 -35.93 9.61 -5.21
CA ASN A 614 -36.50 10.94 -5.34
C ASN A 614 -37.98 10.97 -4.96
N ASP A 615 -38.73 9.99 -5.43
CA ASP A 615 -40.17 9.87 -5.13
C ASP A 615 -40.40 9.58 -3.66
N GLU A 616 -39.59 8.72 -3.04
CA GLU A 616 -39.59 8.44 -1.60
C GLU A 616 -39.28 9.70 -0.78
N MET A 617 -38.32 10.51 -1.20
CA MET A 617 -37.98 11.79 -0.57
C MET A 617 -39.13 12.80 -0.71
N LYS A 618 -39.69 12.96 -1.91
CA LYS A 618 -40.83 13.86 -2.19
C LYS A 618 -42.07 13.48 -1.39
N GLN A 619 -42.27 12.19 -1.14
CA GLN A 619 -43.39 11.66 -0.37
C GLN A 619 -43.12 11.64 1.15
N GLY A 620 -41.97 12.18 1.59
CA GLY A 620 -41.62 12.31 3.01
C GLY A 620 -41.28 10.99 3.72
N ARG A 621 -41.09 9.90 2.96
CA ARG A 621 -40.76 8.57 3.51
C ARG A 621 -39.28 8.38 3.80
N LEU A 622 -38.43 9.22 3.22
CA LEU A 622 -37.03 9.35 3.57
C LEU A 622 -36.73 10.79 4.00
N ASN A 623 -36.00 10.93 5.11
CA ASN A 623 -35.40 12.19 5.51
C ASN A 623 -34.10 12.46 4.72
N ARG A 624 -33.54 13.67 4.91
CA ARG A 624 -32.34 14.11 4.20
C ARG A 624 -31.13 13.20 4.40
N ASP A 625 -30.88 12.71 5.62
CA ASP A 625 -29.71 11.86 5.91
C ASP A 625 -29.88 10.46 5.32
N GLN A 626 -31.08 9.90 5.43
CA GLN A 626 -31.44 8.60 4.84
C GLN A 626 -31.31 8.65 3.32
N PHE A 627 -31.87 9.69 2.69
CA PHE A 627 -31.76 9.92 1.26
C PHE A 627 -30.30 10.07 0.86
N ARG A 628 -29.51 10.90 1.56
CA ARG A 628 -28.08 11.09 1.30
C ARG A 628 -27.29 9.79 1.41
N ALA A 629 -27.53 8.99 2.45
CA ALA A 629 -26.85 7.72 2.67
C ALA A 629 -27.16 6.71 1.55
N LEU A 630 -28.43 6.60 1.13
CA LEU A 630 -28.80 5.73 0.00
C LEU A 630 -28.27 6.27 -1.34
N LEU A 631 -28.39 7.58 -1.57
CA LEU A 631 -27.90 8.24 -2.78
C LEU A 631 -26.40 8.04 -2.97
N SER A 632 -25.62 8.18 -1.89
CA SER A 632 -24.17 7.95 -1.92
C SER A 632 -23.79 6.53 -2.30
N PHE A 633 -24.60 5.56 -1.90
CA PHE A 633 -24.37 4.18 -2.25
C PHE A 633 -24.57 3.93 -3.75
N HIS A 634 -25.60 4.53 -4.36
CA HIS A 634 -25.89 4.42 -5.80
C HIS A 634 -24.91 5.18 -6.69
N LEU A 635 -24.37 6.28 -6.19
CA LEU A 635 -23.50 7.17 -6.97
C LEU A 635 -22.01 6.89 -6.77
N LYS A 636 -21.62 6.01 -5.83
CA LYS A 636 -20.22 5.79 -5.43
C LYS A 636 -19.27 5.52 -6.61
N GLU A 637 -19.76 4.87 -7.67
CA GLU A 637 -18.98 4.53 -8.86
C GLU A 637 -19.24 5.43 -10.07
N LYS A 638 -20.03 6.49 -9.92
CA LYS A 638 -20.39 7.38 -11.04
C LYS A 638 -19.40 8.54 -11.17
N PRO A 639 -18.98 8.90 -12.39
CA PRO A 639 -18.19 10.11 -12.64
C PRO A 639 -18.92 11.36 -12.13
N VAL A 640 -18.14 12.37 -11.72
CA VAL A 640 -18.69 13.63 -11.15
C VAL A 640 -19.64 14.33 -12.11
N ALA A 641 -19.35 14.33 -13.41
CA ALA A 641 -20.23 14.91 -14.43
C ALA A 641 -21.62 14.24 -14.45
N GLN A 642 -21.68 12.91 -14.32
CA GLN A 642 -22.95 12.18 -14.26
C GLN A 642 -23.70 12.46 -12.95
N VAL A 643 -22.98 12.51 -11.83
CA VAL A 643 -23.55 12.92 -10.54
C VAL A 643 -24.19 14.30 -10.65
N LYS A 644 -23.50 15.26 -11.28
CA LYS A 644 -24.03 16.61 -11.55
C LYS A 644 -25.34 16.58 -12.35
N MET A 645 -25.35 15.88 -13.50
CA MET A 645 -26.54 15.75 -14.32
C MET A 645 -27.72 15.15 -13.55
N ILE A 646 -27.45 14.15 -12.71
CA ILE A 646 -28.45 13.51 -11.86
C ILE A 646 -29.03 14.53 -10.89
N PHE A 647 -28.19 15.29 -10.18
CA PHE A 647 -28.66 16.35 -9.27
C PHE A 647 -29.52 17.41 -9.97
N ASP A 648 -29.05 17.90 -11.11
CA ASP A 648 -29.75 18.88 -11.94
C ASP A 648 -31.15 18.33 -12.35
N SER A 649 -31.24 17.04 -12.71
CA SER A 649 -32.49 16.38 -13.11
C SER A 649 -33.46 16.08 -11.97
N LEU A 650 -32.96 15.88 -10.75
CA LEU A 650 -33.79 15.56 -9.59
C LEU A 650 -34.56 16.77 -9.04
N GLY A 651 -34.24 17.98 -9.52
CA GLY A 651 -34.81 19.23 -9.01
C GLY A 651 -34.42 19.50 -7.55
N ALA A 652 -33.39 18.78 -7.06
CA ALA A 652 -32.88 18.96 -5.73
C ALA A 652 -32.08 20.26 -5.70
N THR A 653 -32.69 21.33 -5.21
CA THR A 653 -31.95 22.45 -4.63
C THR A 653 -31.24 21.89 -3.39
N LEU A 654 -30.05 21.31 -3.58
CA LEU A 654 -29.11 21.04 -2.50
C LEU A 654 -28.61 22.38 -1.95
N VAL A 655 -29.49 23.11 -1.28
CA VAL A 655 -29.11 24.26 -0.47
C VAL A 655 -28.36 23.70 0.73
N GLY A 656 -27.03 23.86 0.70
CA GLY A 656 -26.20 23.82 1.90
C GLY A 656 -25.51 22.50 2.25
N ASP A 657 -25.25 21.60 1.30
CA ASP A 657 -24.27 20.53 1.57
C ASP A 657 -23.33 20.33 0.38
N GLU A 658 -22.57 21.41 0.15
CA GLU A 658 -21.52 21.56 -0.85
C GLU A 658 -20.51 20.41 -0.80
N MET A 659 -20.22 19.91 0.41
CA MET A 659 -19.34 18.77 0.66
C MET A 659 -19.95 17.45 0.19
N THR A 660 -21.27 17.27 0.34
CA THR A 660 -21.96 16.06 -0.14
C THR A 660 -21.76 15.83 -1.63
N PHE A 661 -21.85 16.87 -2.46
CA PHE A 661 -21.57 16.71 -3.90
C PHE A 661 -20.15 16.17 -4.16
N LEU A 662 -19.17 16.62 -3.38
CA LEU A 662 -17.77 16.18 -3.49
C LEU A 662 -17.59 14.69 -3.14
N MET A 663 -18.41 14.21 -2.22
CA MET A 663 -18.26 12.90 -1.58
C MET A 663 -19.05 11.79 -2.29
N LEU A 664 -19.97 12.15 -3.18
CA LEU A 664 -20.81 11.21 -3.91
C LEU A 664 -20.16 10.66 -5.18
N GLY A 665 -19.31 11.43 -5.86
CA GLY A 665 -18.67 11.02 -7.13
C GLY A 665 -17.44 10.14 -6.96
N LYS A 666 -17.09 9.40 -8.03
CA LYS A 666 -15.88 8.56 -8.10
C LYS A 666 -14.63 9.41 -8.34
N LEU A 667 -13.76 9.52 -7.33
CA LEU A 667 -12.50 10.29 -7.36
C LEU A 667 -11.28 9.36 -7.37
N ASN A 668 -11.22 8.47 -8.35
CA ASN A 668 -10.22 7.39 -8.43
C ASN A 668 -9.23 7.54 -9.59
N SER A 669 -9.37 8.55 -10.46
CA SER A 669 -8.40 8.87 -11.50
C SER A 669 -7.99 10.34 -11.40
N VAL A 670 -6.80 10.65 -11.93
CA VAL A 670 -6.32 12.03 -12.05
C VAL A 670 -7.31 12.86 -12.88
N ASP A 671 -7.89 12.27 -13.93
CA ASP A 671 -8.91 12.91 -14.76
C ASP A 671 -10.17 13.27 -13.96
N SER A 672 -10.70 12.33 -13.16
CA SER A 672 -11.91 12.59 -12.37
C SER A 672 -11.67 13.59 -11.24
N MET A 673 -10.44 13.67 -10.72
CA MET A 673 -9.99 14.71 -9.80
C MET A 673 -9.90 16.09 -10.47
N PHE A 674 -9.38 16.18 -11.70
CA PHE A 674 -9.36 17.42 -12.47
C PHE A 674 -10.77 17.90 -12.84
N GLU A 675 -11.62 17.00 -13.38
CA GLU A 675 -13.02 17.31 -13.69
C GLU A 675 -13.76 17.83 -12.47
N TYR A 676 -13.54 17.20 -11.31
CA TYR A 676 -14.08 17.65 -10.04
C TYR A 676 -13.66 19.09 -9.72
N CYS A 677 -12.36 19.38 -9.70
CA CYS A 677 -11.87 20.72 -9.38
C CYS A 677 -12.42 21.76 -10.35
N MET A 678 -12.49 21.44 -11.65
CA MET A 678 -13.04 22.32 -12.68
C MET A 678 -14.53 22.62 -12.45
N ASN A 679 -15.32 21.60 -12.12
CA ASN A 679 -16.77 21.74 -11.90
C ASN A 679 -17.09 22.52 -10.62
N VAL A 680 -16.33 22.25 -9.55
CA VAL A 680 -16.50 22.93 -8.27
C VAL A 680 -16.14 24.42 -8.37
N LEU A 681 -15.01 24.73 -9.00
CA LEU A 681 -14.56 26.11 -9.18
C LEU A 681 -15.43 26.91 -10.15
N ALA A 682 -16.22 26.25 -11.00
CA ALA A 682 -17.20 26.90 -11.86
C ALA A 682 -18.44 27.39 -11.12
N ILE A 683 -18.64 26.98 -9.86
CA ILE A 683 -19.80 27.37 -9.04
C ILE A 683 -19.32 28.38 -7.99
N PRO A 684 -19.67 29.67 -8.09
CA PRO A 684 -19.08 30.72 -7.23
C PRO A 684 -19.24 30.49 -5.72
N THR A 685 -20.38 29.92 -5.29
CA THR A 685 -20.64 29.62 -3.87
C THR A 685 -19.70 28.52 -3.36
N LEU A 686 -19.49 27.46 -4.15
CA LEU A 686 -18.59 26.36 -3.81
C LEU A 686 -17.12 26.80 -3.83
N ALA A 687 -16.73 27.57 -4.84
CA ALA A 687 -15.35 28.01 -5.01
C ALA A 687 -14.82 28.78 -3.78
N HIS A 688 -15.67 29.57 -3.14
CA HIS A 688 -15.32 30.38 -1.97
C HIS A 688 -15.58 29.68 -0.62
N SER A 689 -16.08 28.45 -0.65
CA SER A 689 -16.31 27.65 0.55
C SER A 689 -14.97 27.14 1.10
N ALA A 690 -14.66 27.45 2.36
CA ALA A 690 -13.37 27.10 2.97
C ALA A 690 -13.10 25.58 3.00
N PRO A 691 -14.07 24.70 3.35
CA PRO A 691 -13.89 23.25 3.26
C PRO A 691 -13.59 22.78 1.84
N VAL A 692 -14.32 23.32 0.86
CA VAL A 692 -14.18 22.95 -0.56
C VAL A 692 -12.83 23.40 -1.12
N SER A 693 -12.41 24.63 -0.79
CA SER A 693 -11.09 25.16 -1.16
C SER A 693 -9.95 24.31 -0.59
N ALA A 694 -10.08 23.85 0.67
CA ALA A 694 -9.12 22.94 1.28
C ALA A 694 -9.09 21.57 0.59
N THR A 695 -10.24 21.04 0.16
CA THR A 695 -10.33 19.81 -0.62
C THR A 695 -9.66 19.94 -1.99
N VAL A 696 -9.96 21.00 -2.73
CA VAL A 696 -9.31 21.29 -4.02
C VAL A 696 -7.81 21.42 -3.84
N ALA A 697 -7.35 22.10 -2.78
CA ALA A 697 -5.94 22.20 -2.44
C ALA A 697 -5.31 20.82 -2.16
N ALA A 698 -5.97 19.96 -1.38
CA ALA A 698 -5.48 18.62 -1.06
C ALA A 698 -5.39 17.72 -2.29
N ILE A 699 -6.40 17.75 -3.16
CA ILE A 699 -6.39 17.03 -4.45
C ILE A 699 -5.22 17.50 -5.31
N ILE A 700 -5.06 18.82 -5.46
CA ILE A 700 -3.94 19.42 -6.19
C ILE A 700 -2.61 18.97 -5.60
N GLN A 701 -2.43 18.99 -4.29
CA GLN A 701 -1.19 18.55 -3.65
C GLN A 701 -0.91 17.05 -3.85
N GLY A 702 -1.94 16.22 -3.94
CA GLY A 702 -1.83 14.77 -4.17
C GLY A 702 -1.48 14.37 -5.61
N ILE A 703 -1.71 15.25 -6.60
CA ILE A 703 -1.37 14.98 -8.00
C ILE A 703 0.11 15.32 -8.22
N SER A 704 0.92 14.28 -8.44
CA SER A 704 2.34 14.47 -8.77
C SER A 704 2.50 15.15 -10.13
N PRO A 705 3.44 16.10 -10.30
CA PRO A 705 3.70 16.73 -11.58
C PRO A 705 4.13 15.68 -12.62
N HIS A 706 3.42 15.57 -13.74
CA HIS A 706 3.76 14.65 -14.82
C HIS A 706 3.50 15.29 -16.20
N PRO A 707 4.35 15.05 -17.23
CA PRO A 707 4.17 15.65 -18.55
C PRO A 707 2.83 15.33 -19.24
N VAL A 708 2.27 14.14 -18.96
CA VAL A 708 1.01 13.67 -19.57
C VAL A 708 -0.21 14.49 -19.14
N ILE A 709 -0.16 15.17 -18.00
CA ILE A 709 -1.30 15.94 -17.44
C ILE A 709 -1.12 17.46 -17.60
N PHE A 710 -0.17 17.89 -18.44
CA PHE A 710 0.21 19.29 -18.59
C PHE A 710 -0.97 20.20 -18.98
N ASP A 711 -1.77 19.79 -19.96
CA ASP A 711 -2.91 20.59 -20.43
C ASP A 711 -4.04 20.67 -19.39
N GLN A 712 -4.29 19.57 -18.67
CA GLN A 712 -5.28 19.53 -17.60
C GLN A 712 -4.86 20.45 -16.44
N ARG A 713 -3.58 20.41 -16.07
CA ARG A 713 -2.98 21.31 -15.08
C ARG A 713 -3.11 22.77 -15.48
N LYS A 714 -2.79 23.10 -16.73
CA LYS A 714 -2.90 24.46 -17.29
C LYS A 714 -4.35 24.98 -17.22
N ASN A 715 -5.31 24.15 -17.62
CA ASN A 715 -6.73 24.49 -17.57
C ASN A 715 -7.22 24.72 -16.13
N LEU A 716 -6.78 23.88 -15.19
CA LEU A 716 -7.13 24.05 -13.78
C LEU A 716 -6.52 25.33 -13.18
N ILE A 717 -5.26 25.66 -13.49
CA ILE A 717 -4.63 26.91 -13.06
C ILE A 717 -5.42 28.12 -13.59
N ALA A 718 -5.82 28.12 -14.86
CA ALA A 718 -6.64 29.18 -15.44
C ALA A 718 -7.97 29.32 -14.67
N ARG A 719 -8.64 28.20 -14.39
CA ARG A 719 -9.89 28.19 -13.63
C ARG A 719 -9.72 28.70 -12.19
N ILE A 720 -8.65 28.33 -11.50
CA ILE A 720 -8.35 28.85 -10.14
C ILE A 720 -8.18 30.37 -10.18
N ARG A 721 -7.51 30.90 -11.21
CA ARG A 721 -7.33 32.34 -11.40
C ARG A 721 -8.66 33.05 -11.68
N GLU A 722 -9.51 32.48 -12.52
CA GLU A 722 -10.87 32.97 -12.77
C GLU A 722 -11.71 33.01 -11.49
N ALA A 723 -11.62 31.97 -10.66
CA ALA A 723 -12.38 31.87 -9.42
C ALA A 723 -11.91 32.84 -8.33
N GLY A 724 -10.64 33.28 -8.34
CA GLY A 724 -10.12 34.31 -7.43
C GLY A 724 -9.89 33.87 -5.98
N VAL A 725 -9.82 32.56 -5.72
CA VAL A 725 -9.77 31.99 -4.36
C VAL A 725 -8.35 32.06 -3.79
N THR A 726 -8.09 32.97 -2.84
CA THR A 726 -6.74 33.27 -2.32
C THR A 726 -5.90 32.06 -1.90
N PRO A 727 -6.42 31.08 -1.12
CA PRO A 727 -5.65 29.89 -0.74
C PRO A 727 -5.19 29.03 -1.93
N LEU A 728 -5.99 28.99 -3.01
CA LEU A 728 -5.71 28.20 -4.21
C LEU A 728 -4.75 28.92 -5.16
N LEU A 729 -4.75 30.25 -5.18
CA LEU A 729 -3.82 31.05 -6.00
C LEU A 729 -2.35 30.77 -5.65
N THR A 730 -2.02 30.59 -4.37
CA THR A 730 -0.66 30.24 -3.93
C THR A 730 -0.21 28.89 -4.50
N LEU A 731 -1.10 27.90 -4.52
CA LEU A 731 -0.81 26.58 -5.10
C LEU A 731 -0.67 26.64 -6.62
N ALA A 732 -1.55 27.39 -7.29
CA ALA A 732 -1.48 27.61 -8.73
C ALA A 732 -0.16 28.26 -9.15
N ASN A 733 0.30 29.27 -8.41
CA ASN A 733 1.59 29.93 -8.66
C ASN A 733 2.79 28.96 -8.50
N ARG A 734 2.76 28.09 -7.49
CA ARG A 734 3.80 27.06 -7.28
C ARG A 734 3.83 26.08 -8.47
N TRP A 735 2.67 25.57 -8.85
CA TRP A 735 2.52 24.63 -9.95
C TRP A 735 2.93 25.22 -11.31
N GLU A 736 2.63 26.49 -11.55
CA GLU A 736 3.07 27.20 -12.75
C GLU A 736 4.60 27.32 -12.81
N LYS A 737 5.25 27.60 -11.67
CA LYS A 737 6.71 27.64 -11.57
C LYS A 737 7.35 26.27 -11.87
N GLU A 738 6.80 25.21 -11.29
CA GLU A 738 7.24 23.82 -11.54
C GLU A 738 7.03 23.38 -13.01
N SER A 739 6.10 24.00 -13.74
CA SER A 739 5.85 23.72 -15.16
C SER A 739 6.83 24.42 -16.10
N LEU A 740 7.56 25.43 -15.60
CA LEU A 740 8.52 26.24 -16.36
C LEU A 740 9.97 25.76 -16.19
N GLU A 741 10.23 24.92 -15.19
CA GLU A 741 11.52 24.23 -15.02
C GLU A 741 11.57 23.04 -15.98
N LYS A 742 12.49 23.07 -16.95
CA LYS A 742 12.67 21.98 -17.92
C LYS A 742 13.07 20.69 -17.18
N VAL A 743 12.27 19.64 -17.35
CA VAL A 743 12.62 18.24 -17.02
C VAL A 743 13.85 17.81 -17.81
#